data_AF-A0A935HMS4-F1
#
_entry.id   AF-A0A935HMS4-F1
#
_cell.length_a   1.000
_cell.length_b   1.000
_cell.length_c   1.000
_cell.angle_alpha   90.00
_cell.angle_beta   90.00
_cell.angle_gamma   90.00
#
_symmetry.space_group_name_H-M   'P 1'
#
loop_
_entity.id
_entity.type
_entity.pdbx_description
1 polymer ?
#
loop_
_entity_poly.entity_id
_entity_poly.type
_entity_poly.pdbx_seq_one_letter_code
_entity_poly.pdbx_strand_id
1 'polypeptide(L)'
;MRWAKAIILLFVPLFAFGSAPHRIPAITFTDSVRLINVGRSVWILEDRGWELTPEQALVHSDHRSGPDKVPNLGISSSQFWLRFAITNTSSEDIVILQVPNPEIDRLDVYTAKDTVPELICATGQGRATSTRAIHDAVYTFALNIPTGSTRIVLLNVSSNKQLRVPIVLNSGPGYIIDHDLRGLIAGGCFGIFLVMALYNLFVYFSIRDRNYLFYVIYILLVSVTQVNFMGYAQLYFWPDSPGFAVLSSQILTVITAIAAGEFMHGFIRTNIYIPRFKRASRLFYLILLGALSINIFGQVLLGYELLQIAVGLFAIFLATGAFMVWRRGFTPARYFSIAWILFLSGITVYIMKDIGLLPYNWITKYMMPMGSVAEVVLLSFGLADKINVLRREKENSQAAALLMSQENERIIRDQNAMLEKKVTQRTHDLQESNEHLKRTQTQLVNAEKMASLGQLTAGIAHEINNPINFITSNIQPLRRNITEILDVMEGYRSLDVKDAEVQLKALKEREDQLGIADSIEELDDIIGSISEGSSRTAEIVRGLRNFSRLDEDDLKEADINEGIRNTLSLLSPQLRDHIKVELKLGTLPPVECFPGKVNQVLMNILTNAVQATLARTDKAELAIRVETLVTGEHIQVRIKDNGIGMSGEVQSRMFDPFFTTKPVGEGTGLGLAIVYGIIQDHHGHIEVESTVGVGTEFKITLPIHQRQQLKQRA
;
A
#
# COMPACT_ATOMS: atom_id res chain seq x y z
N MET A 1 42.61 37.49 21.81
CA MET A 1 42.44 38.71 20.99
C MET A 1 43.64 39.69 21.09
N ARG A 2 44.89 39.19 21.02
CA ARG A 2 46.13 40.00 21.10
C ARG A 2 46.75 40.35 19.74
N TRP A 3 46.33 39.68 18.66
CA TRP A 3 46.97 39.79 17.35
C TRP A 3 46.42 40.93 16.47
N ALA A 4 45.18 41.38 16.68
CA ALA A 4 44.59 42.48 15.91
C ALA A 4 45.11 43.88 16.34
N LYS A 5 45.70 44.00 17.54
CA LYS A 5 46.36 45.23 18.01
C LYS A 5 47.84 45.33 17.59
N ALA A 6 48.42 44.26 17.04
CA ALA A 6 49.85 44.20 16.70
C ALA A 6 50.21 44.85 15.35
N ILE A 7 49.23 45.17 14.49
CA ILE A 7 49.50 45.66 13.12
C ILE A 7 49.30 47.19 12.99
N ILE A 8 48.81 47.89 14.03
CA ILE A 8 48.64 49.36 14.05
C ILE A 8 49.64 50.03 15.04
N LEU A 9 50.74 49.35 15.36
CA LEU A 9 51.71 49.78 16.38
C LEU A 9 53.12 49.96 15.81
N LEU A 10 53.24 50.56 14.61
CA LEU A 10 54.55 50.86 14.01
C LEU A 10 54.79 52.32 13.60
N PHE A 11 53.88 53.27 13.88
CA PHE A 11 54.17 54.70 13.64
C PHE A 11 53.37 55.64 14.55
N VAL A 12 53.90 55.97 15.74
CA VAL A 12 53.73 57.29 16.40
C VAL A 12 54.93 57.50 17.36
N PRO A 13 55.64 58.65 17.33
CA PRO A 13 56.77 58.88 18.22
C PRO A 13 56.35 59.27 19.64
N LEU A 14 57.15 58.83 20.61
CA LEU A 14 57.11 59.24 22.02
C LEU A 14 57.22 60.77 22.17
N PHE A 15 56.23 61.39 22.82
CA PHE A 15 56.44 62.65 23.53
C PHE A 15 56.26 62.40 25.03
N ALA A 16 57.35 62.54 25.77
CA ALA A 16 57.35 62.65 27.22
C ALA A 16 56.78 64.01 27.62
N PHE A 17 55.81 64.03 28.55
CA PHE A 17 55.40 65.26 29.24
C PHE A 17 55.56 65.08 30.74
N GLY A 18 56.26 66.05 31.34
CA GLY A 18 56.53 66.15 32.76
C GLY A 18 55.30 66.51 33.58
N SER A 19 55.39 66.15 34.85
CA SER A 19 54.41 66.34 35.91
C SER A 19 54.26 67.81 36.31
N ALA A 20 53.11 68.41 36.00
CA ALA A 20 52.58 69.59 36.67
C ALA A 20 51.22 69.22 37.28
N PRO A 21 50.81 69.81 38.43
CA PRO A 21 49.54 69.50 39.06
C PRO A 21 48.39 69.96 38.14
N HIS A 22 47.81 69.02 37.40
CA HIS A 22 46.82 69.30 36.39
C HIS A 22 45.49 69.71 37.03
N ARG A 23 45.12 70.99 36.91
CA ARG A 23 43.73 71.44 37.11
C ARG A 23 42.86 70.70 36.09
N ILE A 24 41.85 69.97 36.57
CA ILE A 24 40.89 69.28 35.71
C ILE A 24 40.15 70.36 34.89
N PRO A 25 40.13 70.29 33.54
CA PRO A 25 39.34 71.22 32.75
C PRO A 25 37.86 71.03 33.10
N ALA A 26 37.26 72.07 33.68
CA ALA A 26 35.85 72.06 34.04
C ALA A 26 34.98 72.25 32.80
N ILE A 27 33.91 71.46 32.72
CA ILE A 27 32.95 71.49 31.62
C ILE A 27 31.91 72.54 31.95
N THR A 28 31.81 73.56 31.12
CA THR A 28 30.81 74.61 31.29
C THR A 28 29.45 74.09 30.81
N PHE A 29 28.51 73.93 31.73
CA PHE A 29 27.12 73.63 31.43
C PHE A 29 26.34 74.95 31.33
N THR A 30 25.61 75.16 30.23
CA THR A 30 24.79 76.37 29.97
C THR A 30 23.35 75.94 29.73
N ASP A 31 22.39 76.88 29.64
CA ASP A 31 20.95 76.64 29.34
C ASP A 31 20.67 75.96 27.98
N SER A 32 21.68 75.34 27.35
CA SER A 32 21.51 74.64 26.09
C SER A 32 20.66 73.38 26.28
N VAL A 33 19.57 73.30 25.52
CA VAL A 33 18.75 72.08 25.30
C VAL A 33 19.55 70.98 24.58
N ARG A 34 20.80 71.25 24.18
CA ARG A 34 21.67 70.31 23.49
C ARG A 34 22.44 69.45 24.48
N LEU A 35 22.33 68.13 24.30
CA LEU A 35 23.16 67.12 24.95
C LEU A 35 24.65 67.50 24.92
N ILE A 36 25.27 67.66 26.09
CA ILE A 36 26.72 67.84 26.21
C ILE A 36 27.35 66.48 26.52
N ASN A 37 28.14 65.96 25.59
CA ASN A 37 28.90 64.73 25.82
C ASN A 37 30.25 65.07 26.50
N VAL A 38 30.44 64.49 27.68
CA VAL A 38 31.51 64.82 28.62
C VAL A 38 32.80 64.05 28.32
N GLY A 39 32.76 63.00 27.49
CA GLY A 39 33.81 61.97 27.45
C GLY A 39 35.26 62.43 27.24
N ARG A 40 35.51 63.49 26.46
CA ARG A 40 36.87 64.03 26.24
C ARG A 40 37.48 64.71 27.46
N SER A 41 36.64 65.18 28.38
CA SER A 41 37.05 65.84 29.62
C SER A 41 37.06 64.88 30.81
N VAL A 42 36.80 63.59 30.57
CA VAL A 42 36.74 62.56 31.61
C VAL A 42 38.12 61.97 31.84
N TRP A 43 38.47 61.85 33.11
CA TRP A 43 39.70 61.27 33.59
C TRP A 43 39.41 59.87 34.12
N ILE A 44 40.12 58.86 33.63
CA ILE A 44 39.84 57.45 33.89
C ILE A 44 40.98 56.84 34.72
N LEU A 45 40.63 56.11 35.76
CA LEU A 45 41.52 55.33 36.62
C LEU A 45 41.01 53.89 36.71
N GLU A 46 41.87 52.92 36.40
CA GLU A 46 41.58 51.48 36.50
C GLU A 46 42.06 50.95 37.87
N ASP A 47 41.13 50.46 38.67
CA ASP A 47 41.40 49.76 39.93
C ASP A 47 41.21 48.26 39.72
N ARG A 48 42.33 47.54 39.60
CA ARG A 48 42.32 46.09 39.40
C ARG A 48 42.08 45.31 40.68
N GLY A 49 42.44 45.88 41.82
CA GLY A 49 42.39 45.23 43.14
C GLY A 49 41.06 45.42 43.86
N TRP A 50 40.24 46.40 43.43
CA TRP A 50 39.06 46.87 44.16
C TRP A 50 39.43 47.41 45.55
N GLU A 51 40.57 48.11 45.62
CA GLU A 51 41.18 48.56 46.88
C GLU A 51 40.99 50.07 47.11
N LEU A 52 40.68 50.85 46.07
CA LEU A 52 40.59 52.30 46.17
C LEU A 52 39.28 52.76 46.81
N THR A 53 39.38 53.64 47.80
CA THR A 53 38.22 54.36 48.35
C THR A 53 37.84 55.56 47.46
N PRO A 54 36.60 56.09 47.56
CA PRO A 54 36.20 57.29 46.83
C PRO A 54 37.16 58.49 47.06
N GLU A 55 37.68 58.67 48.27
CA GLU A 55 38.61 59.75 48.62
C GLU A 55 39.96 59.57 47.92
N GLN A 56 40.47 58.34 47.92
CA GLN A 56 41.73 58.00 47.25
C GLN A 56 41.61 58.15 45.74
N ALA A 57 40.49 57.68 45.17
CA ALA A 57 40.19 57.80 43.75
C ALA A 57 40.02 59.26 43.31
N LEU A 58 39.53 60.17 44.17
CA LEU A 58 39.36 61.59 43.84
C LEU A 58 40.70 62.32 43.62
N VAL A 59 41.73 61.96 44.39
CA VAL A 59 43.02 62.68 44.45
C VAL A 59 44.15 61.94 43.69
N HIS A 60 43.90 60.70 43.23
CA HIS A 60 44.90 59.86 42.58
C HIS A 60 45.61 60.54 41.38
N SER A 61 46.93 60.36 41.24
CA SER A 61 47.73 61.00 40.18
C SER A 61 47.61 60.32 38.81
N ASP A 62 47.38 59.01 38.78
CA ASP A 62 47.50 58.18 37.57
C ASP A 62 46.28 58.19 36.64
N HIS A 63 45.39 59.17 36.82
CA HIS A 63 44.27 59.34 35.91
C HIS A 63 44.76 59.65 34.49
N ARG A 64 44.18 58.95 33.51
CA ARG A 64 44.44 59.19 32.10
C ARG A 64 43.27 59.95 31.49
N SER A 65 43.55 61.00 30.71
CA SER A 65 42.51 61.68 29.94
C SER A 65 41.90 60.70 28.93
N GLY A 66 40.57 60.64 28.88
CA GLY A 66 39.82 59.84 27.94
C GLY A 66 40.07 60.33 26.51
N PRO A 67 40.59 59.49 25.59
CA PRO A 67 40.89 59.90 24.22
C PRO A 67 39.61 60.14 23.39
N ASP A 68 38.50 59.52 23.80
CA ASP A 68 37.27 59.44 23.03
C ASP A 68 36.16 60.32 23.58
N LYS A 69 35.23 60.71 22.69
CA LYS A 69 33.96 61.34 23.11
C LYS A 69 33.13 60.44 24.01
N VAL A 70 33.36 59.12 24.02
CA VAL A 70 32.68 58.18 24.92
C VAL A 70 33.73 57.20 25.46
N PRO A 71 34.03 57.20 26.76
CA PRO A 71 34.93 56.26 27.40
C PRO A 71 34.62 54.80 27.04
N ASN A 72 35.62 54.10 26.50
CA ASN A 72 35.57 52.67 26.22
C ASN A 72 36.57 51.94 27.12
N LEU A 73 36.05 51.17 28.07
CA LEU A 73 36.83 50.47 29.11
C LEU A 73 37.06 48.99 28.75
N GLY A 74 36.48 48.53 27.63
CA GLY A 74 36.62 47.16 27.16
C GLY A 74 35.90 46.14 28.03
N ILE A 75 36.35 44.89 27.97
CA ILE A 75 35.85 43.77 28.77
C ILE A 75 36.91 43.52 29.85
N SER A 76 36.57 43.79 31.11
CA SER A 76 37.48 43.64 32.25
C SER A 76 36.71 43.31 33.53
N SER A 77 37.37 42.65 34.49
CA SER A 77 36.84 42.46 35.86
C SER A 77 37.21 43.60 36.81
N SER A 78 37.93 44.62 36.32
CA SER A 78 38.40 45.76 37.10
C SER A 78 37.27 46.75 37.40
N GLN A 79 37.45 47.46 38.50
CA GLN A 79 36.68 48.64 38.81
C GLN A 79 37.30 49.85 38.10
N PHE A 80 36.48 50.77 37.61
CA PHE A 80 36.95 51.99 36.97
C PHE A 80 36.36 53.21 37.65
N TRP A 81 37.21 54.19 37.90
CA TRP A 81 36.85 55.48 38.44
C TRP A 81 36.94 56.53 37.34
N LEU A 82 35.83 57.23 37.09
CA LEU A 82 35.73 58.28 36.08
C LEU A 82 35.48 59.61 36.78
N ARG A 83 36.39 60.56 36.59
CA ARG A 83 36.39 61.85 37.27
C ARG A 83 36.30 63.00 36.28
N PHE A 84 35.45 63.97 36.54
CA PHE A 84 35.32 65.19 35.73
C PHE A 84 34.71 66.33 36.57
N ALA A 85 34.93 67.57 36.16
CA ALA A 85 34.37 68.74 36.83
C ALA A 85 33.30 69.41 35.97
N ILE A 86 32.20 69.84 36.60
CA ILE A 86 31.10 70.56 35.95
C ILE A 86 31.03 71.95 36.57
N THR A 87 31.10 72.99 35.75
CA THR A 87 30.80 74.37 36.13
C THR A 87 29.42 74.71 35.61
N ASN A 88 28.46 74.98 36.51
CA ASN A 88 27.11 75.34 36.10
C ASN A 88 27.02 76.85 35.83
N THR A 89 26.66 77.22 34.60
CA THR A 89 26.38 78.59 34.17
C THR A 89 24.97 78.72 33.59
N SER A 90 24.13 77.70 33.76
CA SER A 90 22.72 77.71 33.38
C SER A 90 21.88 78.46 34.41
N SER A 91 20.61 78.71 34.07
CA SER A 91 19.60 79.35 34.91
C SER A 91 18.99 78.43 35.98
N GLU A 92 19.25 77.12 35.91
CA GLU A 92 18.76 76.10 36.85
C GLU A 92 19.89 75.59 37.75
N ASP A 93 19.62 75.41 39.04
CA ASP A 93 20.59 74.83 39.99
C ASP A 93 20.72 73.30 39.86
N ILE A 94 19.88 72.67 39.04
CA ILE A 94 19.87 71.22 38.82
C ILE A 94 20.44 70.90 37.44
N VAL A 95 21.47 70.07 37.41
CA VAL A 95 22.03 69.50 36.17
C VAL A 95 21.69 68.01 36.12
N ILE A 96 21.07 67.55 35.03
CA ILE A 96 20.75 66.14 34.86
C ILE A 96 21.94 65.40 34.26
N LEU A 97 22.47 64.43 35.00
CA LEU A 97 23.52 63.51 34.54
C LEU A 97 22.86 62.20 34.06
N GLN A 98 23.16 61.80 32.83
CA GLN A 98 22.71 60.54 32.25
C GLN A 98 23.90 59.65 31.86
N VAL A 99 23.80 58.36 32.18
CA VAL A 99 24.72 57.32 31.75
C VAL A 99 23.94 56.29 30.91
N PRO A 100 23.73 56.53 29.58
CA PRO A 100 22.91 55.69 28.71
C PRO A 100 23.58 54.38 28.30
N ASN A 101 23.89 53.55 29.30
CA ASN A 101 24.26 52.14 29.18
C ASN A 101 23.61 51.35 30.32
N PRO A 102 22.48 50.65 30.08
CA PRO A 102 21.77 49.92 31.12
C PRO A 102 22.50 48.64 31.58
N GLU A 103 23.48 48.14 30.82
CA GLU A 103 24.22 46.90 31.10
C GLU A 103 25.40 47.07 32.06
N ILE A 104 25.56 48.26 32.65
CA ILE A 104 26.55 48.49 33.71
C ILE A 104 26.10 47.74 34.98
N ASP A 105 26.91 46.78 35.43
CA ASP A 105 26.56 45.92 36.58
C ASP A 105 26.54 46.74 37.88
N ARG A 106 27.53 47.62 38.10
CA ARG A 106 27.59 48.53 39.26
C ARG A 106 27.94 49.94 38.80
N LEU A 107 27.17 50.91 39.30
CA LEU A 107 27.37 52.34 39.06
C LEU A 107 27.11 53.10 40.36
N ASP A 108 28.17 53.61 40.98
CA ASP A 108 28.06 54.54 42.11
C ASP A 108 28.43 55.96 41.66
N VAL A 109 27.63 56.93 42.07
CA VAL A 109 27.80 58.34 41.70
C VAL A 109 28.08 59.16 42.93
N TYR A 110 29.22 59.85 42.92
CA TYR A 110 29.64 60.76 43.99
C TYR A 110 29.79 62.18 43.46
N THR A 111 29.57 63.16 44.32
CA THR A 111 29.91 64.57 44.05
C THR A 111 30.83 65.11 45.14
N ALA A 112 31.77 65.97 44.77
CA ALA A 112 32.69 66.61 45.70
C ALA A 112 32.77 68.11 45.40
N LYS A 113 32.77 68.95 46.45
CA LYS A 113 33.08 70.38 46.33
C LYS A 113 34.59 70.62 46.45
N ASP A 114 35.26 69.87 47.33
CA ASP A 114 36.70 69.90 47.60
C ASP A 114 37.29 68.47 47.54
N THR A 115 37.60 67.87 48.71
CA THR A 115 38.25 66.55 48.84
C THR A 115 37.36 65.45 49.42
N VAL A 116 36.18 65.78 49.92
CA VAL A 116 35.25 64.79 50.50
C VAL A 116 34.17 64.43 49.47
N PRO A 117 34.16 63.20 48.94
CA PRO A 117 33.12 62.71 48.04
C PRO A 117 31.85 62.35 48.83
N GLU A 118 30.72 62.89 48.40
CA GLU A 118 29.38 62.58 48.91
C GLU A 118 28.69 61.63 47.93
N LEU A 119 28.22 60.48 48.42
CA LEU A 119 27.48 59.51 47.62
C LEU A 119 26.08 60.04 47.31
N ILE A 120 25.78 60.25 46.03
CA ILE A 120 24.44 60.63 45.56
C ILE A 120 23.56 59.40 45.43
N CYS A 121 24.07 58.35 44.78
CA CYS A 121 23.30 57.15 44.48
C CYS A 121 24.23 55.97 44.15
N ALA A 122 23.86 54.80 44.65
CA ALA A 122 24.50 53.53 44.36
C ALA A 122 23.51 52.63 43.59
N THR A 123 23.72 52.46 42.28
CA THR A 123 22.81 51.75 41.38
C THR A 123 23.54 50.79 40.44
N GLY A 124 22.89 50.31 39.38
CA GLY A 124 23.43 49.37 38.39
C GLY A 124 22.51 48.18 38.14
N GLN A 125 22.85 47.37 37.14
CA GLN A 125 22.07 46.19 36.74
C GLN A 125 22.11 45.10 37.82
N GLY A 126 23.21 45.04 38.58
CA GLY A 126 23.40 44.16 39.72
C GLY A 126 22.72 44.62 41.01
N ARG A 127 21.92 45.71 40.98
CA ARG A 127 21.13 46.18 42.13
C ARG A 127 19.64 46.27 41.77
N ALA A 128 18.79 46.30 42.81
CA ALA A 128 17.34 46.43 42.63
C ALA A 128 17.00 47.78 41.98
N THR A 129 15.96 47.81 41.14
CA THR A 129 15.56 49.05 40.43
C THR A 129 15.11 50.16 41.36
N SER A 130 14.64 49.82 42.57
CA SER A 130 14.33 50.75 43.65
C SER A 130 15.53 51.59 44.11
N THR A 131 16.77 51.16 43.82
CA THR A 131 17.99 51.93 44.13
C THR A 131 18.27 53.04 43.12
N ARG A 132 17.57 53.08 41.97
CA ARG A 132 17.77 54.11 40.95
C ARG A 132 17.27 55.46 41.47
N ALA A 133 18.09 56.50 41.33
CA ALA A 133 17.72 57.87 41.73
C ALA A 133 16.47 58.38 40.99
N ILE A 134 16.37 58.09 39.69
CA ILE A 134 15.22 58.37 38.85
C ILE A 134 14.81 57.06 38.17
N HIS A 135 13.52 56.75 38.18
CA HIS A 135 12.96 55.53 37.59
C HIS A 135 12.88 55.64 36.05
N ASP A 136 14.04 55.56 35.40
CA ASP A 136 14.23 55.65 33.95
C ASP A 136 15.00 54.42 33.45
N ALA A 137 14.89 54.07 32.16
CA ALA A 137 15.56 52.90 31.57
C ALA A 137 17.08 53.08 31.55
N VAL A 138 17.51 54.33 31.39
CA VAL A 138 18.88 54.81 31.52
C VAL A 138 19.15 55.23 32.96
N TYR A 139 20.39 55.09 33.43
CA TYR A 139 20.79 55.61 34.74
C TYR A 139 20.85 57.14 34.69
N THR A 140 19.94 57.80 35.43
CA THR A 140 19.76 59.25 35.43
C THR A 140 19.82 59.79 36.86
N PHE A 141 20.52 60.91 37.06
CA PHE A 141 20.77 61.53 38.35
C PHE A 141 20.53 63.03 38.27
N ALA A 142 19.82 63.61 39.23
CA ALA A 142 19.67 65.06 39.38
C ALA A 142 20.78 65.58 40.30
N LEU A 143 21.75 66.30 39.75
CA LEU A 143 22.86 66.86 40.50
C LEU A 143 22.54 68.31 40.92
N ASN A 144 22.54 68.59 42.22
CA ASN A 144 22.41 69.96 42.73
C ASN A 144 23.76 70.69 42.63
N ILE A 145 23.93 71.46 41.56
CA ILE A 145 25.12 72.26 41.26
C ILE A 145 24.64 73.72 41.12
N PRO A 146 24.67 74.53 42.18
CA PRO A 146 24.17 75.90 42.12
C PRO A 146 24.78 76.72 40.99
N THR A 147 24.00 77.64 40.44
CA THR A 147 24.43 78.54 39.36
C THR A 147 25.70 79.29 39.74
N GLY A 148 26.69 79.29 38.85
CA GLY A 148 28.02 79.88 39.06
C GLY A 148 28.99 79.02 39.88
N SER A 149 28.58 77.86 40.38
CA SER A 149 29.44 76.95 41.14
C SER A 149 30.05 75.84 40.29
N THR A 150 31.15 75.26 40.79
CA THR A 150 31.80 74.08 40.18
C THR A 150 31.74 72.92 41.16
N ARG A 151 31.41 71.72 40.65
CA ARG A 151 31.42 70.46 41.41
C ARG A 151 32.22 69.41 40.65
N ILE A 152 32.97 68.60 41.37
CA ILE A 152 33.63 67.41 40.83
C ILE A 152 32.64 66.25 40.92
N VAL A 153 32.48 65.51 39.83
CA VAL A 153 31.70 64.28 39.76
C VAL A 153 32.65 63.11 39.62
N LEU A 154 32.42 62.09 40.43
CA LEU A 154 33.18 60.84 40.43
C LEU A 154 32.21 59.68 40.24
N LEU A 155 32.42 58.91 39.17
CA LEU A 155 31.65 57.70 38.87
C LEU A 155 32.52 56.48 39.14
N ASN A 156 31.97 55.51 39.86
CA ASN A 156 32.56 54.20 40.03
C ASN A 156 31.77 53.19 39.21
N VAL A 157 32.40 52.56 38.23
CA VAL A 157 31.75 51.64 37.32
C VAL A 157 32.48 50.31 37.24
N SER A 158 31.71 49.22 37.20
CA SER A 158 32.22 47.90 36.86
C SER A 158 31.16 47.07 36.15
N SER A 159 31.61 46.22 35.23
CA SER A 159 30.78 45.25 34.52
C SER A 159 31.64 44.14 33.96
N ASN A 160 31.14 42.91 33.96
CA ASN A 160 31.80 41.76 33.32
C ASN A 160 31.52 41.68 31.80
N LYS A 161 30.87 42.70 31.23
CA LYS A 161 30.48 42.80 29.82
C LYS A 161 31.32 43.89 29.11
N GLN A 162 31.06 44.12 27.83
CA GLN A 162 31.67 45.22 27.10
C GLN A 162 31.26 46.57 27.73
N LEU A 163 32.21 47.22 28.42
CA LEU A 163 31.93 48.41 29.22
C LEU A 163 32.26 49.69 28.44
N ARG A 164 31.20 50.33 27.95
CA ARG A 164 31.24 51.67 27.37
C ARG A 164 30.42 52.63 28.22
N VAL A 165 30.98 53.78 28.57
CA VAL A 165 30.36 54.69 29.55
C VAL A 165 30.06 56.03 28.88
N PRO A 166 28.99 56.14 28.09
CA PRO A 166 28.53 57.44 27.61
C PRO A 166 28.12 58.29 28.80
N ILE A 167 28.63 59.51 28.89
CA ILE A 167 28.32 60.46 29.96
C ILE A 167 27.76 61.71 29.32
N VAL A 168 26.51 62.01 29.68
CA VAL A 168 25.71 63.05 29.05
C VAL A 168 25.18 63.98 30.13
N LEU A 169 25.30 65.29 29.91
CA LEU A 169 24.65 66.31 30.71
C LEU A 169 23.47 66.90 29.95
N ASN A 170 22.37 67.14 30.66
CA ASN A 170 21.12 67.63 30.12
C ASN A 170 20.46 68.62 31.10
N SER A 171 19.62 69.52 30.60
CA SER A 171 18.73 70.34 31.43
C SER A 171 17.47 69.56 31.80
N GLY A 172 16.68 70.03 32.76
CA GLY A 172 15.38 69.41 33.08
C GLY A 172 14.48 69.23 31.85
N PRO A 173 14.21 70.29 31.06
CA PRO A 173 13.43 70.18 29.83
C PRO A 173 14.06 69.29 28.76
N GLY A 174 15.38 69.36 28.58
CA GLY A 174 16.09 68.52 27.61
C GLY A 174 16.08 67.03 27.97
N TYR A 175 16.06 66.71 29.26
CA TYR A 175 15.88 65.34 29.76
C TYR A 175 14.51 64.79 29.38
N ILE A 176 13.43 65.56 29.56
CA ILE A 176 12.06 65.13 29.22
C ILE A 176 11.97 64.81 27.73
N ILE A 177 12.49 65.71 26.87
CA ILE A 177 12.50 65.49 25.41
C ILE A 177 13.27 64.21 25.03
N ASP A 178 14.46 63.99 25.61
CA ASP A 178 15.25 62.78 25.35
C ASP A 178 14.55 61.52 25.88
N HIS A 179 13.96 61.58 27.08
CA HIS A 179 13.20 60.48 27.67
C HIS A 179 12.02 60.08 26.77
N ASP A 180 11.21 61.05 26.34
CA ASP A 180 10.04 60.83 25.49
C ASP A 180 10.44 60.29 24.11
N LEU A 181 11.50 60.85 23.49
CA LEU A 181 11.98 60.37 22.18
C LEU A 181 12.47 58.91 22.27
N ARG A 182 13.21 58.56 23.33
CA ARG A 182 13.65 57.17 23.56
C ARG A 182 12.47 56.25 23.78
N GLY A 183 11.48 56.68 24.57
CA GLY A 183 10.24 55.95 24.81
C GLY A 183 9.46 55.71 23.51
N LEU A 184 9.33 56.72 22.64
CA LEU A 184 8.66 56.62 21.35
C LEU A 184 9.36 55.61 20.43
N ILE A 185 10.69 55.65 20.35
CA ILE A 185 11.47 54.68 19.54
C ILE A 185 11.31 53.26 20.09
N ALA A 186 11.45 53.08 21.41
CA ALA A 186 11.31 51.77 22.04
C ALA A 186 9.89 51.20 21.87
N GLY A 187 8.87 52.01 22.13
CA GLY A 187 7.47 51.66 21.98
C GLY A 187 7.09 51.37 20.53
N GLY A 188 7.62 52.14 19.57
CA GLY A 188 7.44 51.89 18.14
C GLY A 188 8.03 50.54 17.71
N CYS A 189 9.27 50.25 18.09
CA CYS A 189 9.91 48.95 17.80
C CYS A 189 9.14 47.77 18.44
N PHE A 190 8.80 47.88 19.72
CA PHE A 190 8.06 46.84 20.43
C PHE A 190 6.65 46.65 19.86
N GLY A 191 5.97 47.74 19.50
CA GLY A 191 4.66 47.72 18.84
C GLY A 191 4.70 46.98 17.50
N ILE A 192 5.73 47.21 16.68
CA ILE A 192 5.92 46.45 15.44
C ILE A 192 6.11 44.96 15.74
N PHE A 193 6.98 44.59 16.69
CA PHE A 193 7.14 43.18 17.06
C PHE A 193 5.83 42.54 17.53
N LEU A 194 5.06 43.24 18.36
CA LEU A 194 3.77 42.75 18.87
C LEU A 194 2.75 42.56 17.74
N VAL A 195 2.59 43.56 16.86
CA VAL A 195 1.70 43.46 15.69
C VAL A 195 2.10 42.30 14.79
N MET A 196 3.41 42.15 14.52
CA MET A 196 3.91 41.05 13.70
C MET A 196 3.71 39.69 14.37
N ALA A 197 3.90 39.57 15.68
CA ALA A 197 3.63 38.34 16.42
C ALA A 197 2.13 37.99 16.37
N LEU A 198 1.24 38.95 16.62
CA LEU A 198 -0.22 38.74 16.58
C LEU A 198 -0.72 38.40 15.17
N TYR A 199 -0.22 39.09 14.15
CA TYR A 199 -0.52 38.79 12.75
C TYR A 199 -0.12 37.35 12.39
N ASN A 200 1.11 36.95 12.70
CA ASN A 200 1.58 35.60 12.39
C ASN A 200 0.87 34.52 13.23
N LEU A 201 0.42 34.86 14.44
CA LEU A 201 -0.42 33.99 15.26
C LEU A 201 -1.83 33.82 14.67
N PHE A 202 -2.43 34.88 14.14
CA PHE A 202 -3.69 34.80 13.41
C PHE A 202 -3.55 33.91 12.15
N VAL A 203 -2.48 34.11 11.38
CA VAL A 203 -2.17 33.28 10.21
C VAL A 203 -1.96 31.81 10.61
N TYR A 204 -1.34 31.54 11.77
CA TYR A 204 -1.25 30.20 12.32
C TYR A 204 -2.63 29.56 12.55
N PHE A 205 -3.58 30.26 13.15
CA PHE A 205 -4.92 29.70 13.37
C PHE A 205 -5.66 29.41 12.05
N SER A 206 -5.44 30.23 11.02
CA SER A 206 -6.02 30.02 9.69
C SER A 206 -5.39 28.85 8.92
N ILE A 207 -4.07 28.67 9.01
CA ILE A 207 -3.32 27.74 8.14
C ILE A 207 -2.91 26.45 8.87
N ARG A 208 -2.77 26.52 10.19
CA ARG A 208 -2.26 25.45 11.08
C ARG A 208 -0.87 24.91 10.73
N ASP A 209 -0.03 25.72 10.09
CA ASP A 209 1.39 25.40 9.90
C ASP A 209 2.21 25.79 11.15
N ARG A 210 2.81 24.79 11.81
CA ARG A 210 3.64 24.96 13.01
C ARG A 210 4.83 25.92 12.83
N ASN A 211 5.28 26.17 11.60
CA ASN A 211 6.35 27.12 11.33
C ASN A 211 6.00 28.55 11.77
N TYR A 212 4.71 28.92 11.72
CA TYR A 212 4.25 30.21 12.24
C TYR A 212 4.38 30.28 13.77
N LEU A 213 4.13 29.19 14.48
CA LEU A 213 4.29 29.18 15.94
C LEU A 213 5.76 29.37 16.35
N PHE A 214 6.68 28.67 15.69
CA PHE A 214 8.12 28.89 15.90
C PHE A 214 8.54 30.33 15.58
N TYR A 215 7.95 30.92 14.54
CA TYR A 215 8.22 32.30 14.19
C TYR A 215 7.69 33.31 15.22
N VAL A 216 6.46 33.11 15.73
CA VAL A 216 5.88 33.93 16.80
C VAL A 216 6.75 33.86 18.06
N ILE A 217 7.16 32.66 18.47
CA ILE A 217 8.07 32.46 19.61
C ILE A 217 9.38 33.22 19.39
N TYR A 218 9.95 33.11 18.19
CA TYR A 218 11.17 33.83 17.83
C TYR A 218 10.99 35.37 17.88
N ILE A 219 9.92 35.93 17.32
CA ILE A 219 9.64 37.38 17.38
C ILE A 219 9.53 37.85 18.82
N LEU A 220 8.81 37.12 19.68
CA LEU A 220 8.64 37.48 21.08
C LEU A 220 9.98 37.46 21.83
N LEU A 221 10.83 36.46 21.57
CA LEU A 221 12.16 36.36 22.17
C LEU A 221 13.11 37.47 21.69
N VAL A 222 13.11 37.79 20.39
CA VAL A 222 13.85 38.95 19.84
C VAL A 222 13.36 40.24 20.49
N SER A 223 12.04 40.42 20.60
CA SER A 223 11.43 41.61 21.19
C SER A 223 11.89 41.82 22.64
N VAL A 224 11.80 40.78 23.48
CA VAL A 224 12.29 40.83 24.87
C VAL A 224 13.79 41.06 24.93
N THR A 225 14.57 40.48 24.02
CA THR A 225 16.02 40.70 23.92
C THR A 225 16.35 42.17 23.61
N GLN A 226 15.64 42.80 22.67
CA GLN A 226 15.83 44.22 22.34
C GLN A 226 15.43 45.13 23.51
N VAL A 227 14.28 44.85 24.13
CA VAL A 227 13.80 45.57 25.32
C VAL A 227 14.78 45.45 26.49
N ASN A 228 15.48 44.32 26.61
CA ASN A 228 16.56 44.14 27.58
C ASN A 228 17.78 45.02 27.29
N PHE A 229 18.31 45.01 26.07
CA PHE A 229 19.44 45.87 25.68
C PHE A 229 19.11 47.38 25.81
N MET A 230 17.84 47.76 25.69
CA MET A 230 17.38 49.14 25.90
C MET A 230 17.17 49.50 27.38
N GLY A 231 17.29 48.54 28.31
CA GLY A 231 17.18 48.75 29.76
C GLY A 231 15.76 48.67 30.34
N TYR A 232 14.75 48.69 29.48
CA TYR A 232 13.34 48.59 29.88
C TYR A 232 12.98 47.24 30.50
N ALA A 233 13.68 46.16 30.14
CA ALA A 233 13.34 44.85 30.68
C ALA A 233 13.55 44.76 32.21
N GLN A 234 14.61 45.41 32.71
CA GLN A 234 14.87 45.46 34.15
C GLN A 234 13.78 46.26 34.88
N LEU A 235 13.21 47.30 34.27
CA LEU A 235 12.13 48.09 34.90
C LEU A 235 10.82 47.31 34.99
N TYR A 236 10.43 46.59 33.93
CA TYR A 236 9.08 46.04 33.81
C TYR A 236 8.97 44.53 34.04
N PHE A 237 9.99 43.74 33.69
CA PHE A 237 9.89 42.28 33.74
C PHE A 237 10.58 41.68 34.97
N TRP A 238 11.67 42.27 35.45
CA TRP A 238 12.41 41.76 36.62
C TRP A 238 13.02 42.87 37.52
N PRO A 239 12.19 43.80 38.03
CA PRO A 239 12.67 44.93 38.86
C PRO A 239 13.35 44.52 40.17
N ASP A 240 12.94 43.38 40.74
CA ASP A 240 13.37 42.88 42.05
C ASP A 240 14.30 41.67 41.96
N SER A 241 14.84 41.37 40.78
CA SER A 241 15.73 40.22 40.57
C SER A 241 17.07 40.62 39.93
N PRO A 242 17.97 41.29 40.67
CA PRO A 242 19.22 41.81 40.12
C PRO A 242 20.17 40.72 39.62
N GLY A 243 20.21 39.57 40.31
CA GLY A 243 21.01 38.43 39.87
C GLY A 243 20.59 37.90 38.50
N PHE A 244 19.27 37.83 38.25
CA PHE A 244 18.75 37.48 36.92
C PHE A 244 19.02 38.60 35.92
N ALA A 245 18.85 39.87 36.31
CA ALA A 245 19.07 41.01 35.43
C ALA A 245 20.48 41.01 34.81
N VAL A 246 21.52 40.75 35.61
CA VAL A 246 22.91 40.68 35.13
C VAL A 246 23.12 39.56 34.10
N LEU A 247 22.45 38.41 34.27
CA LEU A 247 22.56 37.25 33.37
C LEU A 247 21.56 37.27 32.20
N SER A 248 20.52 38.11 32.27
CA SER A 248 19.38 38.10 31.36
C SER A 248 19.78 38.32 29.90
N SER A 249 20.73 39.22 29.64
CA SER A 249 21.28 39.49 28.30
C SER A 249 21.85 38.23 27.64
N GLN A 250 22.60 37.42 28.39
CA GLN A 250 23.24 36.21 27.89
C GLN A 250 22.21 35.09 27.69
N ILE A 251 21.33 34.90 28.67
CA ILE A 251 20.26 33.88 28.61
C ILE A 251 19.32 34.15 27.43
N LEU A 252 18.84 35.38 27.30
CA LEU A 252 17.92 35.76 26.21
C LEU A 252 18.59 35.66 24.85
N THR A 253 19.88 36.04 24.73
CA THR A 253 20.64 35.87 23.48
C THR A 253 20.72 34.41 23.06
N VAL A 254 20.99 33.49 24.00
CA VAL A 254 21.07 32.04 23.71
C VAL A 254 19.72 31.48 23.28
N ILE A 255 18.67 31.75 24.06
CA ILE A 255 17.32 31.22 23.77
C ILE A 255 16.81 31.79 22.44
N THR A 256 17.05 33.06 22.17
CA THR A 256 16.70 33.71 20.89
C THR A 256 17.47 33.11 19.72
N ALA A 257 18.77 32.83 19.89
CA ALA A 257 19.57 32.15 18.86
C ALA A 257 19.04 30.75 18.56
N ILE A 258 18.75 29.95 19.59
CA ILE A 258 18.18 28.60 19.40
C ILE A 258 16.82 28.68 18.68
N ALA A 259 15.94 29.60 19.10
CA ALA A 259 14.65 29.82 18.46
C ALA A 259 14.79 30.24 16.99
N ALA A 260 15.76 31.12 16.68
CA ALA A 260 16.10 31.50 15.30
C ALA A 260 16.49 30.29 14.44
N GLY A 261 17.29 29.38 14.99
CA GLY A 261 17.70 28.14 14.31
C GLY A 261 16.51 27.22 14.01
N GLU A 262 15.66 26.95 15.01
CA GLU A 262 14.48 26.10 14.82
C GLU A 262 13.48 26.72 13.84
N PHE A 263 13.27 28.04 13.94
CA PHE A 263 12.46 28.78 12.98
C PHE A 263 13.02 28.63 11.56
N MET A 264 14.33 28.89 11.36
CA MET A 264 14.98 28.75 10.05
C MET A 264 14.77 27.35 9.46
N HIS A 265 14.99 26.29 10.25
CA HIS A 265 14.86 24.92 9.77
C HIS A 265 13.46 24.61 9.22
N GLY A 266 12.42 25.10 9.91
CA GLY A 266 11.04 24.99 9.46
C GLY A 266 10.73 25.90 8.27
N PHE A 267 11.22 27.14 8.30
CA PHE A 267 10.99 28.15 7.27
C PHE A 267 11.55 27.72 5.91
N ILE A 268 12.87 27.48 5.81
CA ILE A 268 13.53 27.11 4.54
C ILE A 268 13.58 25.60 4.27
N ARG A 269 12.90 24.77 5.08
CA ARG A 269 12.83 23.30 4.89
C ARG A 269 14.21 22.63 4.78
N THR A 270 15.14 22.96 5.70
CA THR A 270 16.51 22.41 5.67
C THR A 270 16.56 20.89 5.69
N ASN A 271 15.54 20.21 6.24
CA ASN A 271 15.47 18.74 6.25
C ASN A 271 15.45 18.13 4.84
N ILE A 272 14.92 18.86 3.87
CA ILE A 272 14.78 18.40 2.48
C ILE A 272 16.00 18.82 1.69
N TYR A 273 16.33 20.11 1.75
CA TYR A 273 17.39 20.66 0.92
C TYR A 273 18.79 20.39 1.47
N ILE A 274 19.02 20.44 2.79
CA ILE A 274 20.36 20.31 3.41
C ILE A 274 20.32 19.56 4.77
N PRO A 275 19.95 18.26 4.81
CA PRO A 275 19.67 17.54 6.07
C PRO A 275 20.85 17.47 7.06
N ARG A 276 22.09 17.44 6.57
CA ARG A 276 23.30 17.47 7.43
C ARG A 276 23.43 18.80 8.18
N PHE A 277 22.96 19.90 7.60
CA PHE A 277 23.00 21.23 8.20
C PHE A 277 22.16 21.30 9.48
N LYS A 278 20.98 20.66 9.52
CA LYS A 278 20.17 20.56 10.75
C LYS A 278 20.85 19.73 11.84
N ARG A 279 21.69 18.75 11.50
CA ARG A 279 22.48 18.05 12.53
C ARG A 279 23.59 18.94 13.08
N ALA A 280 24.23 19.71 12.21
CA ALA A 280 25.27 20.66 12.61
C ALA A 280 24.73 21.79 13.49
N SER A 281 23.50 22.28 13.29
CA SER A 281 22.91 23.29 14.19
C SER A 281 22.75 22.80 15.63
N ARG A 282 22.45 21.51 15.84
CA ARG A 282 22.39 20.93 17.18
C ARG A 282 23.74 21.00 17.91
N LEU A 283 24.85 20.85 17.19
CA LEU A 283 26.18 21.04 17.77
C LEU A 283 26.37 22.49 18.22
N PHE A 284 25.92 23.47 17.41
CA PHE A 284 25.93 24.87 17.82
C PHE A 284 25.08 25.12 19.07
N TYR A 285 23.90 24.50 19.19
CA TYR A 285 23.09 24.62 20.42
C TYR A 285 23.84 24.11 21.65
N LEU A 286 24.53 22.98 21.54
CA LEU A 286 25.37 22.45 22.63
C LEU A 286 26.52 23.40 22.96
N ILE A 287 27.17 24.00 21.96
CA ILE A 287 28.24 25.00 22.16
C ILE A 287 27.70 26.24 22.88
N LEU A 288 26.54 26.75 22.47
CA LEU A 288 25.90 27.91 23.09
C LEU A 288 25.51 27.64 24.54
N LEU A 289 24.89 26.48 24.82
CA LEU A 289 24.53 26.06 26.17
C LEU A 289 25.75 25.79 27.05
N GLY A 290 26.82 25.23 26.48
CA GLY A 290 28.10 25.06 27.15
C GLY A 290 28.74 26.39 27.54
N ALA A 291 28.81 27.36 26.62
CA ALA A 291 29.32 28.71 26.90
C ALA A 291 28.49 29.45 27.96
N LEU A 292 27.15 29.32 27.89
CA LEU A 292 26.25 29.85 28.91
C LEU A 292 26.47 29.19 30.27
N SER A 293 26.71 27.88 30.30
CA SER A 293 27.00 27.16 31.54
C SER A 293 28.30 27.63 32.18
N ILE A 294 29.36 27.84 31.39
CA ILE A 294 30.64 28.43 31.87
C ILE A 294 30.41 29.82 32.46
N ASN A 295 29.55 30.63 31.82
CA ASN A 295 29.20 31.97 32.31
C ASN A 295 28.45 31.91 33.66
N ILE A 296 27.53 30.96 33.84
CA ILE A 296 26.72 30.81 35.07
C ILE A 296 27.53 30.19 36.22
N PHE A 297 28.36 29.17 35.96
CA PHE A 297 29.03 28.37 37.00
C PHE A 297 30.41 28.88 37.44
N GLY A 298 30.77 30.12 37.10
CA GLY A 298 31.83 30.84 37.83
C GLY A 298 32.93 31.48 36.98
N GLN A 299 33.03 31.20 35.68
CA GLN A 299 33.97 31.91 34.80
C GLN A 299 33.21 32.91 33.91
N VAL A 300 32.64 33.94 34.54
CA VAL A 300 31.74 34.91 33.90
C VAL A 300 32.38 35.55 32.66
N LEU A 301 33.62 36.04 32.78
CA LEU A 301 34.34 36.72 31.70
C LEU A 301 34.58 35.80 30.50
N LEU A 302 35.18 34.62 30.75
CA LEU A 302 35.45 33.63 29.70
C LEU A 302 34.15 33.16 29.04
N GLY A 303 33.12 32.86 29.84
CA GLY A 303 31.83 32.43 29.34
C GLY A 303 31.17 33.49 28.45
N TYR A 304 31.27 34.78 28.81
CA TYR A 304 30.76 35.88 28.00
C TYR A 304 31.49 36.00 26.66
N GLU A 305 32.83 35.94 26.65
CA GLU A 305 33.61 36.00 25.40
C GLU A 305 33.32 34.81 24.48
N LEU A 306 33.28 33.59 25.03
CA LEU A 306 32.93 32.37 24.28
C LEU A 306 31.52 32.47 23.70
N LEU A 307 30.58 33.02 24.46
CA LEU A 307 29.20 33.18 24.02
C LEU A 307 29.09 34.16 22.85
N GLN A 308 29.75 35.32 22.91
CA GLN A 308 29.75 36.29 21.81
C GLN A 308 30.31 35.68 20.52
N ILE A 309 31.42 34.93 20.62
CA ILE A 309 32.01 34.24 19.48
C ILE A 309 31.05 33.17 18.93
N ALA A 310 30.49 32.33 19.81
CA ALA A 310 29.59 31.25 19.43
C ALA A 310 28.31 31.76 18.74
N VAL A 311 27.70 32.81 19.28
CA VAL A 311 26.51 33.46 18.70
C VAL A 311 26.83 34.07 17.34
N GLY A 312 27.96 34.78 17.20
CA GLY A 312 28.38 35.36 15.92
C GLY A 312 28.63 34.29 14.85
N LEU A 313 29.37 33.23 15.18
CA LEU A 313 29.60 32.10 14.28
C LEU A 313 28.29 31.39 13.91
N PHE A 314 27.38 31.24 14.87
CA PHE A 314 26.08 30.63 14.60
C PHE A 314 25.23 31.49 13.68
N ALA A 315 25.22 32.81 13.85
CA ALA A 315 24.47 33.71 12.98
C ALA A 315 25.00 33.68 11.53
N ILE A 316 26.33 33.61 11.34
CA ILE A 316 26.95 33.39 10.02
C ILE A 316 26.58 32.01 9.45
N PHE A 317 26.61 30.97 10.30
CA PHE A 317 26.18 29.63 9.91
C PHE A 317 24.74 29.65 9.39
N LEU A 318 23.78 30.24 10.11
CA LEU A 318 22.39 30.37 9.64
C LEU A 318 22.28 31.11 8.29
N ALA A 319 23.01 32.22 8.12
CA ALA A 319 23.05 32.96 6.86
C ALA A 319 23.52 32.08 5.69
N THR A 320 24.59 31.28 5.90
CA THR A 320 25.13 30.38 4.88
C THR A 320 24.15 29.26 4.51
N GLY A 321 23.43 28.70 5.50
CA GLY A 321 22.39 27.71 5.27
C GLY A 321 21.24 28.25 4.41
N ALA A 322 20.79 29.48 4.69
CA ALA A 322 19.75 30.13 3.92
C ALA A 322 20.19 30.35 2.46
N PHE A 323 21.41 30.84 2.26
CA PHE A 323 21.97 31.04 0.92
C PHE A 323 22.13 29.72 0.15
N MET A 324 22.59 28.66 0.83
CA MET A 324 22.71 27.32 0.22
C MET A 324 21.35 26.76 -0.23
N VAL A 325 20.29 26.93 0.57
CA VAL A 325 18.94 26.49 0.18
C VAL A 325 18.39 27.31 -0.97
N TRP A 326 18.62 28.62 -0.97
CA TRP A 326 18.23 29.49 -2.07
C TRP A 326 18.90 29.05 -3.39
N ARG A 327 20.20 28.74 -3.37
CA ARG A 327 20.95 28.19 -4.51
C ARG A 327 20.43 26.83 -5.00
N ARG A 328 19.73 26.07 -4.15
CA ARG A 328 19.09 24.78 -4.51
C ARG A 328 17.67 24.94 -5.08
N GLY A 329 17.23 26.17 -5.34
CA GLY A 329 15.99 26.46 -6.06
C GLY A 329 14.77 26.76 -5.20
N PHE A 330 14.87 26.72 -3.86
CA PHE A 330 13.75 27.12 -3.00
C PHE A 330 13.68 28.64 -2.88
N THR A 331 12.85 29.27 -3.71
CA THR A 331 12.75 30.74 -3.82
C THR A 331 12.44 31.46 -2.51
N PRO A 332 11.60 30.95 -1.57
CA PRO A 332 11.32 31.67 -0.32
C PRO A 332 12.55 31.88 0.58
N ALA A 333 13.61 31.08 0.40
CA ALA A 333 14.85 31.25 1.17
C ALA A 333 15.56 32.59 0.89
N ARG A 334 15.30 33.24 -0.25
CA ARG A 334 15.87 34.57 -0.57
C ARG A 334 15.47 35.64 0.46
N TYR A 335 14.24 35.59 0.95
CA TYR A 335 13.75 36.54 1.96
C TYR A 335 14.52 36.37 3.26
N PHE A 336 14.74 35.11 3.67
CA PHE A 336 15.57 34.82 4.83
C PHE A 336 16.99 35.35 4.63
N SER A 337 17.62 35.08 3.48
CA SER A 337 18.98 35.57 3.20
C SER A 337 19.08 37.10 3.25
N ILE A 338 18.14 37.83 2.65
CA ILE A 338 18.13 39.30 2.66
C ILE A 338 17.88 39.84 4.07
N ALA A 339 16.90 39.29 4.79
CA ALA A 339 16.59 39.65 6.17
C ALA A 339 17.80 39.45 7.09
N TRP A 340 18.49 38.30 6.96
CA TRP A 340 19.68 38.00 7.75
C TRP A 340 20.86 38.92 7.44
N ILE A 341 21.05 39.30 6.17
CA ILE A 341 22.11 40.25 5.79
C ILE A 341 21.85 41.61 6.44
N LEU A 342 20.61 42.11 6.39
CA LEU A 342 20.24 43.38 7.02
C LEU A 342 20.42 43.31 8.54
N PHE A 343 19.94 42.24 9.17
CA PHE A 343 20.09 42.03 10.61
C PHE A 343 21.57 41.97 11.03
N LEU A 344 22.38 41.15 10.35
CA LEU A 344 23.81 41.02 10.62
C LEU A 344 24.57 42.33 10.37
N SER A 345 24.18 43.12 9.37
CA SER A 345 24.77 44.44 9.15
C SER A 345 24.49 45.39 10.32
N GLY A 346 23.27 45.35 10.88
CA GLY A 346 22.91 46.14 12.05
C GLY A 346 23.67 45.72 13.31
N ILE A 347 23.82 44.41 13.54
CA ILE A 347 24.67 43.87 14.61
C ILE A 347 26.13 44.30 14.42
N THR A 348 26.64 44.25 13.19
CA THR A 348 28.03 44.61 12.89
C THR A 348 28.28 46.08 13.22
N VAL A 349 27.40 46.98 12.79
CA VAL A 349 27.50 48.41 13.13
C VAL A 349 27.44 48.62 14.64
N TYR A 350 26.57 47.90 15.34
CA TYR A 350 26.47 47.95 16.81
C TYR A 350 27.76 47.51 17.50
N ILE A 351 28.31 46.35 17.12
CA ILE A 351 29.57 45.84 17.67
C ILE A 351 30.73 46.79 17.36
N MET A 352 30.84 47.26 16.11
CA MET A 352 31.87 48.21 15.69
C MET A 352 31.79 49.52 16.49
N LYS A 353 30.59 50.00 16.81
CA LYS A 353 30.41 51.11 17.76
C LYS A 353 31.00 50.73 19.12
N ASP A 354 30.62 49.61 19.72
CA ASP A 354 31.01 49.29 21.10
C ASP A 354 32.49 48.97 21.32
N ILE A 355 33.16 48.41 20.31
CA ILE A 355 34.62 48.25 20.34
C ILE A 355 35.39 49.54 20.01
N GLY A 356 34.69 50.62 19.62
CA GLY A 356 35.28 51.93 19.36
C GLY A 356 35.71 52.21 17.92
N LEU A 357 35.42 51.31 16.97
CA LEU A 357 35.69 51.55 15.54
C LEU A 357 34.75 52.58 14.92
N LEU A 358 33.51 52.66 15.40
CA LEU A 358 32.52 53.64 14.94
C LEU A 358 32.16 54.65 16.05
N PRO A 359 31.85 55.91 15.67
CA PRO A 359 31.46 56.94 16.62
C PRO A 359 30.13 56.61 17.29
N TYR A 360 30.03 56.83 18.60
CA TYR A 360 28.76 56.76 19.32
C TYR A 360 27.84 57.92 18.90
N ASN A 361 26.75 57.61 18.22
CA ASN A 361 25.72 58.55 17.80
C ASN A 361 24.35 57.88 17.76
N TRP A 362 23.30 58.65 17.48
CA TRP A 362 21.94 58.12 17.46
C TRP A 362 21.75 57.01 16.41
N ILE A 363 22.38 57.10 15.24
CA ILE A 363 22.29 56.08 14.18
C ILE A 363 22.89 54.75 14.64
N THR A 364 24.14 54.77 15.08
CA THR A 364 24.86 53.56 15.52
C THR A 364 24.27 52.95 16.79
N LYS A 365 23.61 53.76 17.64
CA LYS A 365 22.88 53.31 18.82
C LYS A 365 21.63 52.49 18.46
N TYR A 366 20.84 52.95 17.48
CA TYR A 366 19.56 52.33 17.13
C TYR A 366 19.62 51.36 15.93
N MET A 367 20.79 51.19 15.31
CA MET A 367 20.95 50.34 14.12
C MET A 367 20.56 48.87 14.36
N MET A 368 20.86 48.31 15.54
CA MET A 368 20.50 46.92 15.87
C MET A 368 18.98 46.72 15.96
N PRO A 369 18.22 47.49 16.78
CA PRO A 369 16.76 47.41 16.79
C PRO A 369 16.12 47.62 15.42
N MET A 370 16.60 48.60 14.64
CA MET A 370 16.09 48.85 13.29
C MET A 370 16.35 47.66 12.35
N GLY A 371 17.53 47.04 12.44
CA GLY A 371 17.87 45.82 11.71
C GLY A 371 16.94 44.65 12.05
N SER A 372 16.65 44.44 13.34
CA SER A 372 15.69 43.42 13.80
C SER A 372 14.26 43.69 13.35
N VAL A 373 13.81 44.94 13.36
CA VAL A 373 12.48 45.31 12.83
C VAL A 373 12.38 45.00 11.35
N ALA A 374 13.38 45.41 10.56
CA ALA A 374 13.43 45.12 9.13
C ALA A 374 13.45 43.61 8.84
N GLU A 375 14.22 42.85 9.63
CA GLU A 375 14.28 41.40 9.55
C GLU A 375 12.91 40.75 9.79
N VAL A 376 12.24 41.10 10.90
CA VAL A 376 10.91 40.56 11.24
C VAL A 376 9.90 40.91 10.14
N VAL A 377 9.88 42.13 9.63
CA VAL A 377 8.96 42.50 8.54
C VAL A 377 9.23 41.66 7.29
N LEU A 378 10.49 41.53 6.87
CA LEU A 378 10.89 40.78 5.67
C LEU A 378 10.63 39.28 5.78
N LEU A 379 10.88 38.68 6.95
CA LEU A 379 10.62 37.26 7.19
C LEU A 379 9.12 36.95 7.13
N SER A 380 8.26 37.85 7.59
CA SER A 380 6.81 37.66 7.49
C SER A 380 6.32 37.71 6.04
N PHE A 381 6.87 38.60 5.20
CA PHE A 381 6.64 38.54 3.75
C PHE A 381 7.16 37.23 3.13
N GLY A 382 8.32 36.75 3.59
CA GLY A 382 8.86 35.46 3.17
C GLY A 382 7.93 34.28 3.50
N LEU A 383 7.20 34.32 4.62
CA LEU A 383 6.23 33.28 4.99
C LEU A 383 5.00 33.29 4.08
N ALA A 384 4.53 34.47 3.68
CA ALA A 384 3.46 34.60 2.70
C ALA A 384 3.88 34.03 1.33
N ASP A 385 5.08 34.37 0.85
CA ASP A 385 5.61 33.82 -0.41
C ASP A 385 5.78 32.29 -0.35
N LYS A 386 6.28 31.77 0.78
CA LYS A 386 6.38 30.33 1.02
C LYS A 386 5.03 29.62 0.86
N ILE A 387 3.94 30.18 1.39
CA ILE A 387 2.60 29.59 1.21
C ILE A 387 2.21 29.57 -0.26
N ASN A 388 2.41 30.67 -0.98
CA ASN A 388 2.05 30.75 -2.38
C ASN A 388 2.81 29.71 -3.21
N VAL A 389 4.10 29.51 -2.94
CA VAL A 389 4.91 28.46 -3.58
C VAL A 389 4.38 27.07 -3.23
N LEU A 390 4.15 26.78 -1.94
CA LEU A 390 3.65 25.46 -1.52
C LEU A 390 2.24 25.16 -2.06
N ARG A 391 1.38 26.17 -2.14
CA ARG A 391 0.04 26.05 -2.72
C ARG A 391 0.12 25.71 -4.20
N ARG A 392 1.01 26.38 -4.94
CA ARG A 392 1.27 26.10 -6.36
C ARG A 392 1.85 24.71 -6.59
N GLU A 393 2.79 24.26 -5.75
CA GLU A 393 3.31 22.88 -5.79
C GLU A 393 2.19 21.86 -5.56
N LYS A 394 1.31 22.10 -4.59
CA LYS A 394 0.17 21.23 -4.29
C LYS A 394 -0.83 21.19 -5.46
N GLU A 395 -1.17 22.34 -6.03
CA GLU A 395 -2.07 22.45 -7.18
C GLU A 395 -1.48 21.72 -8.41
N ASN A 396 -0.19 21.90 -8.71
CA ASN A 396 0.49 21.17 -9.78
C ASN A 396 0.49 19.65 -9.55
N SER A 397 0.75 19.22 -8.32
CA SER A 397 0.70 17.79 -7.97
C SER A 397 -0.71 17.21 -8.09
N GLN A 398 -1.75 17.98 -7.74
CA GLN A 398 -3.14 17.56 -7.91
C GLN A 398 -3.55 17.49 -9.39
N ALA A 399 -3.12 18.46 -10.19
CA ALA A 399 -3.36 18.45 -11.63
C ALA A 399 -2.68 17.25 -12.32
N ALA A 400 -1.43 16.93 -11.96
CA ALA A 400 -0.73 15.76 -12.48
C ALA A 400 -1.42 14.44 -12.08
N ALA A 401 -1.88 14.33 -10.82
CA ALA A 401 -2.64 13.18 -10.35
C ALA A 401 -3.97 13.01 -11.10
N LEU A 402 -4.66 14.12 -11.39
CA LEU A 402 -5.91 14.10 -12.16
C LEU A 402 -5.67 13.63 -13.61
N LEU A 403 -4.65 14.14 -14.29
CA LEU A 403 -4.28 13.70 -15.64
C LEU A 403 -3.94 12.21 -15.67
N MET A 404 -3.19 11.73 -14.68
CA MET A 404 -2.85 10.32 -14.57
C MET A 404 -4.09 9.44 -14.31
N SER A 405 -5.06 9.94 -13.54
CA SER A 405 -6.34 9.25 -13.33
C SER A 405 -7.16 9.16 -14.61
N GLN A 406 -7.22 10.23 -15.41
CA GLN A 406 -7.94 10.25 -16.69
C GLN A 406 -7.32 9.29 -17.71
N GLU A 407 -5.99 9.25 -17.79
CA GLU A 407 -5.28 8.32 -18.67
C GLU A 407 -5.51 6.86 -18.26
N ASN A 408 -5.48 6.57 -16.95
CA ASN A 408 -5.83 5.23 -16.44
C ASN A 408 -7.26 4.83 -16.79
N GLU A 409 -8.23 5.74 -16.66
CA GLU A 409 -9.63 5.48 -17.00
C GLU A 409 -9.80 5.18 -18.50
N ARG A 410 -9.07 5.89 -19.35
CA ARG A 410 -9.01 5.61 -20.79
C ARG A 410 -8.43 4.23 -21.09
N ILE A 411 -7.28 3.89 -20.50
CA ILE A 411 -6.64 2.57 -20.66
C ILE A 411 -7.58 1.45 -20.23
N ILE A 412 -8.26 1.61 -19.08
CA ILE A 412 -9.24 0.62 -18.60
C ILE A 412 -10.40 0.47 -19.60
N ARG A 413 -10.93 1.57 -20.14
CA ARG A 413 -12.00 1.51 -21.15
C ARG A 413 -11.54 0.78 -22.42
N ASP A 414 -10.36 1.09 -22.92
CA ASP A 414 -9.80 0.46 -24.12
C ASP A 414 -9.51 -1.04 -23.88
N GLN A 415 -8.98 -1.39 -22.70
CA GLN A 415 -8.79 -2.77 -22.28
C GLN A 415 -10.11 -3.53 -22.18
N ASN A 416 -11.14 -2.93 -21.58
CA ASN A 416 -12.47 -3.54 -21.46
C ASN A 416 -13.08 -3.80 -22.85
N ALA A 417 -13.00 -2.83 -23.77
CA ALA A 417 -13.48 -3.00 -25.14
C ALA A 417 -12.73 -4.12 -25.89
N MET A 418 -11.41 -4.21 -25.72
CA MET A 418 -10.61 -5.29 -26.31
C MET A 418 -10.93 -6.65 -25.66
N LEU A 419 -11.11 -6.70 -24.35
CA LEU A 419 -11.48 -7.92 -23.61
C LEU A 419 -12.85 -8.41 -24.06
N GLU A 420 -13.83 -7.53 -24.17
CA GLU A 420 -15.18 -7.87 -24.63
C GLU A 420 -15.14 -8.48 -26.04
N LYS A 421 -14.40 -7.86 -26.97
CA LYS A 421 -14.20 -8.42 -28.32
C LYS A 421 -13.55 -9.81 -28.28
N LYS A 422 -12.54 -10.03 -27.43
CA LYS A 422 -11.89 -11.34 -27.26
C LYS A 422 -12.84 -12.38 -26.66
N VAL A 423 -13.65 -11.99 -25.69
CA VAL A 423 -14.65 -12.87 -25.06
C VAL A 423 -15.66 -13.29 -26.12
N THR A 424 -16.24 -12.36 -26.87
CA THR A 424 -17.20 -12.68 -27.94
C THR A 424 -16.61 -13.63 -28.98
N GLN A 425 -15.36 -13.39 -29.42
CA GLN A 425 -14.68 -14.28 -30.36
C GLN A 425 -14.49 -15.68 -29.77
N ARG A 426 -13.98 -15.79 -28.54
CA ARG A 426 -13.75 -17.10 -27.89
C ARG A 426 -15.04 -17.86 -27.63
N THR A 427 -16.11 -17.17 -27.27
CA THR A 427 -17.43 -17.79 -27.10
C THR A 427 -17.93 -18.36 -28.43
N HIS A 428 -17.76 -17.63 -29.54
CA HIS A 428 -18.11 -18.13 -30.87
C HIS A 428 -17.28 -19.37 -31.26
N ASP A 429 -15.95 -19.31 -31.15
CA ASP A 429 -15.06 -20.43 -31.51
C ASP A 429 -15.37 -21.70 -30.67
N LEU A 430 -15.72 -21.51 -29.39
CA LEU A 430 -16.08 -22.60 -28.49
C LEU A 430 -17.42 -23.23 -28.87
N GLN A 431 -18.42 -22.41 -29.23
CA GLN A 431 -19.73 -22.87 -29.68
C GLN A 431 -19.58 -23.77 -30.91
N GLU A 432 -18.81 -23.31 -31.90
CA GLU A 432 -18.55 -24.05 -33.14
C GLU A 432 -17.85 -25.40 -32.88
N SER A 433 -16.81 -25.39 -32.03
CA SER A 433 -16.09 -26.61 -31.65
C SER A 433 -16.99 -27.63 -30.95
N ASN A 434 -17.90 -27.16 -30.09
CA ASN A 434 -18.83 -28.02 -29.36
C ASN A 434 -19.89 -28.64 -30.29
N GLU A 435 -20.44 -27.86 -31.23
CA GLU A 435 -21.35 -28.37 -32.25
C GLU A 435 -20.67 -29.43 -33.14
N HIS A 436 -19.42 -29.20 -33.52
CA HIS A 436 -18.65 -30.16 -34.30
C HIS A 436 -18.44 -31.47 -33.53
N LEU A 437 -18.02 -31.40 -32.26
CA LEU A 437 -17.81 -32.57 -31.41
C LEU A 437 -19.09 -33.41 -31.27
N LYS A 438 -20.23 -32.75 -31.03
CA LYS A 438 -21.53 -33.41 -30.90
C LYS A 438 -21.95 -34.16 -32.17
N ARG A 439 -21.68 -33.59 -33.36
CA ARG A 439 -21.95 -34.25 -34.64
C ARG A 439 -21.09 -35.50 -34.82
N THR A 440 -19.80 -35.40 -34.56
CA THR A 440 -18.87 -36.54 -34.68
C THR A 440 -19.25 -37.69 -33.75
N GLN A 441 -19.60 -37.39 -32.48
CA GLN A 441 -20.03 -38.40 -31.52
C GLN A 441 -21.28 -39.16 -32.01
N THR A 442 -22.26 -38.45 -32.58
CA THR A 442 -23.49 -39.06 -33.10
C THR A 442 -23.20 -40.01 -34.27
N GLN A 443 -22.28 -39.63 -35.17
CA GLN A 443 -21.89 -40.48 -36.30
C GLN A 443 -21.23 -41.78 -35.86
N LEU A 444 -20.34 -41.72 -34.86
CA LEU A 444 -19.65 -42.90 -34.34
C LEU A 444 -20.63 -43.92 -33.72
N VAL A 445 -21.63 -43.44 -32.96
CA VAL A 445 -22.65 -44.31 -32.36
C VAL A 445 -23.47 -45.05 -33.43
N ASN A 446 -23.88 -44.36 -34.50
CA ASN A 446 -24.67 -44.96 -35.57
C ASN A 446 -23.87 -45.97 -36.40
N ALA A 447 -22.57 -45.72 -36.62
CA ALA A 447 -21.70 -46.66 -37.32
C ALA A 447 -21.58 -48.01 -36.59
N GLU A 448 -21.51 -47.99 -35.26
CA GLU A 448 -21.42 -49.22 -34.47
C GLU A 448 -22.72 -50.03 -34.46
N LYS A 449 -23.88 -49.36 -34.41
CA LYS A 449 -25.19 -50.03 -34.55
C LYS A 449 -25.24 -50.86 -35.85
N MET A 450 -24.74 -50.29 -36.95
CA MET A 450 -24.73 -50.95 -38.26
C MET A 450 -23.76 -52.14 -38.31
N ALA A 451 -22.60 -52.05 -37.64
CA ALA A 451 -21.63 -53.14 -37.57
C ALA A 451 -22.18 -54.35 -36.79
N SER A 452 -22.82 -54.13 -35.63
CA SER A 452 -23.42 -55.18 -34.81
C SER A 452 -24.55 -55.93 -35.55
N LEU A 453 -25.38 -55.20 -36.31
CA LEU A 453 -26.44 -55.79 -37.14
C LEU A 453 -25.87 -56.67 -38.27
N GLY A 454 -24.76 -56.25 -38.88
CA GLY A 454 -24.14 -56.98 -39.99
C GLY A 454 -23.64 -58.38 -39.62
N GLN A 455 -23.08 -58.56 -38.41
CA GLN A 455 -22.49 -59.83 -37.97
C GLN A 455 -23.54 -60.91 -37.67
N LEU A 456 -24.72 -60.52 -37.15
CA LEU A 456 -25.84 -61.43 -36.89
C LEU A 456 -26.60 -61.82 -38.17
N THR A 457 -26.69 -60.89 -39.14
CA THR A 457 -27.46 -61.10 -40.38
C THR A 457 -26.93 -62.28 -41.21
N ALA A 458 -25.61 -62.49 -41.24
CA ALA A 458 -24.98 -63.60 -41.96
C ALA A 458 -25.33 -64.99 -41.38
N GLY A 459 -25.40 -65.11 -40.05
CA GLY A 459 -25.78 -66.36 -39.38
C GLY A 459 -27.28 -66.65 -39.48
N ILE A 460 -28.11 -65.61 -39.38
CA ILE A 460 -29.58 -65.74 -39.50
C ILE A 460 -29.99 -66.13 -40.92
N ALA A 461 -29.31 -65.63 -41.95
CA ALA A 461 -29.61 -66.03 -43.34
C ALA A 461 -29.42 -67.54 -43.55
N HIS A 462 -28.34 -68.12 -43.00
CA HIS A 462 -28.13 -69.57 -43.03
C HIS A 462 -29.19 -70.34 -42.23
N GLU A 463 -29.57 -69.84 -41.05
CA GLU A 463 -30.58 -70.47 -40.19
C GLU A 463 -32.02 -70.34 -40.72
N ILE A 464 -32.34 -69.33 -41.52
CA ILE A 464 -33.62 -69.22 -42.25
C ILE A 464 -33.65 -70.19 -43.43
N ASN A 465 -32.53 -70.33 -44.14
CA ASN A 465 -32.46 -71.21 -45.31
C ASN A 465 -32.65 -72.69 -44.93
N ASN A 466 -32.16 -73.12 -43.77
CA ASN A 466 -32.28 -74.51 -43.30
C ASN A 466 -33.75 -75.02 -43.19
N PRO A 467 -34.67 -74.35 -42.45
CA PRO A 467 -36.07 -74.75 -42.39
C PRO A 467 -36.84 -74.51 -43.69
N ILE A 468 -36.46 -73.50 -44.49
CA ILE A 468 -37.00 -73.33 -45.84
C ILE A 468 -36.63 -74.53 -46.73
N ASN A 469 -35.44 -75.09 -46.57
CA ASN A 469 -35.05 -76.31 -47.27
C ASN A 469 -35.91 -77.49 -46.84
N PHE A 470 -36.24 -77.65 -45.56
CA PHE A 470 -37.19 -78.69 -45.11
C PHE A 470 -38.58 -78.55 -45.73
N ILE A 471 -39.07 -77.32 -45.90
CA ILE A 471 -40.34 -77.07 -46.60
C ILE A 471 -40.21 -77.42 -48.08
N THR A 472 -39.22 -76.85 -48.76
CA THR A 472 -39.08 -76.95 -50.22
C THR A 472 -38.73 -78.36 -50.71
N SER A 473 -37.90 -79.11 -49.98
CA SER A 473 -37.52 -80.48 -50.34
C SER A 473 -38.69 -81.47 -50.24
N ASN A 474 -39.64 -81.22 -49.34
CA ASN A 474 -40.79 -82.10 -49.10
C ASN A 474 -42.02 -81.77 -49.97
N ILE A 475 -42.07 -80.59 -50.61
CA ILE A 475 -43.19 -80.20 -51.49
C ILE A 475 -43.31 -81.11 -52.73
N GLN A 476 -42.20 -81.47 -53.38
CA GLN A 476 -42.24 -82.31 -54.59
C GLN A 476 -42.68 -83.75 -54.29
N PRO A 477 -42.13 -84.44 -53.27
CA PRO A 477 -42.65 -85.73 -52.80
C PRO A 477 -44.13 -85.67 -52.44
N LEU A 478 -44.56 -84.65 -51.66
CA LEU A 478 -45.97 -84.47 -51.30
C LEU A 478 -46.87 -84.39 -52.53
N ARG A 479 -46.48 -83.57 -53.52
CA ARG A 479 -47.25 -83.40 -54.75
C ARG A 479 -47.33 -84.69 -55.55
N ARG A 480 -46.22 -85.44 -55.64
CA ARG A 480 -46.17 -86.74 -56.33
C ARG A 480 -47.12 -87.73 -55.66
N ASN A 481 -46.97 -87.97 -54.36
CA ASN A 481 -47.78 -88.93 -53.62
C ASN A 481 -49.28 -88.58 -53.70
N ILE A 482 -49.65 -87.29 -53.57
CA ILE A 482 -51.05 -86.85 -53.76
C ILE A 482 -51.55 -87.12 -55.19
N THR A 483 -50.72 -86.88 -56.21
CA THR A 483 -51.12 -87.10 -57.61
C THR A 483 -51.34 -88.58 -57.90
N GLU A 484 -50.47 -89.45 -57.39
CA GLU A 484 -50.59 -90.91 -57.52
C GLU A 484 -51.84 -91.43 -56.80
N ILE A 485 -52.12 -90.94 -55.59
CA ILE A 485 -53.35 -91.25 -54.85
C ILE A 485 -54.59 -90.80 -55.63
N LEU A 486 -54.59 -89.58 -56.17
CA LEU A 486 -55.73 -89.05 -56.94
C LEU A 486 -55.95 -89.84 -58.24
N ASP A 487 -54.90 -90.26 -58.94
CA ASP A 487 -54.98 -91.08 -60.16
C ASP A 487 -55.67 -92.43 -59.86
N VAL A 488 -55.28 -93.09 -58.77
CA VAL A 488 -55.93 -94.34 -58.34
C VAL A 488 -57.36 -94.11 -57.88
N MET A 489 -57.63 -93.05 -57.12
CA MET A 489 -58.99 -92.69 -56.69
C MET A 489 -59.92 -92.37 -57.87
N GLU A 490 -59.43 -91.67 -58.89
CA GLU A 490 -60.19 -91.39 -60.11
C GLU A 490 -60.46 -92.68 -60.88
N GLY A 491 -59.47 -93.57 -60.95
CA GLY A 491 -59.64 -94.94 -61.44
C GLY A 491 -60.80 -95.66 -60.75
N TYR A 492 -60.87 -95.63 -59.41
CA TYR A 492 -61.96 -96.26 -58.65
C TYR A 492 -63.33 -95.64 -58.94
N ARG A 493 -63.39 -94.32 -59.13
CA ARG A 493 -64.64 -93.61 -59.46
C ARG A 493 -65.14 -93.89 -60.88
N SER A 494 -64.24 -94.23 -61.79
CA SER A 494 -64.55 -94.46 -63.21
C SER A 494 -65.00 -95.90 -63.53
N LEU A 495 -65.08 -96.79 -62.54
CA LEU A 495 -65.48 -98.18 -62.72
C LEU A 495 -66.94 -98.29 -63.22
N ASP A 496 -67.14 -98.99 -64.33
CA ASP A 496 -68.47 -99.30 -64.87
C ASP A 496 -68.93 -100.69 -64.38
N VAL A 497 -70.18 -100.77 -63.94
CA VAL A 497 -70.77 -101.93 -63.25
C VAL A 497 -70.77 -103.19 -64.13
N LYS A 498 -70.69 -103.04 -65.46
CA LYS A 498 -70.71 -104.15 -66.42
C LYS A 498 -69.40 -104.95 -66.49
N ASP A 499 -68.24 -104.30 -66.30
CA ASP A 499 -66.90 -104.91 -66.41
C ASP A 499 -66.08 -104.76 -65.12
N ALA A 500 -66.78 -104.50 -64.01
CA ALA A 500 -66.20 -104.10 -62.74
C ALA A 500 -65.12 -105.06 -62.23
N GLU A 501 -65.24 -106.37 -62.43
CA GLU A 501 -64.31 -107.37 -61.88
C GLU A 501 -62.93 -107.33 -62.57
N VAL A 502 -62.89 -107.10 -63.89
CA VAL A 502 -61.64 -107.01 -64.67
C VAL A 502 -60.98 -105.64 -64.45
N GLN A 503 -61.77 -104.56 -64.49
CA GLN A 503 -61.27 -103.20 -64.27
C GLN A 503 -60.75 -103.02 -62.84
N LEU A 504 -61.44 -103.57 -61.84
CA LEU A 504 -61.01 -103.52 -60.44
C LEU A 504 -59.69 -104.28 -60.21
N LYS A 505 -59.48 -105.41 -60.89
CA LYS A 505 -58.22 -106.16 -60.77
C LYS A 505 -57.04 -105.37 -61.37
N ALA A 506 -57.21 -104.81 -62.57
CA ALA A 506 -56.19 -103.98 -63.21
C ALA A 506 -55.88 -102.71 -62.40
N LEU A 507 -56.90 -102.12 -61.76
CA LEU A 507 -56.72 -100.95 -60.90
C LEU A 507 -55.99 -101.28 -59.60
N LYS A 508 -56.29 -102.43 -58.96
CA LYS A 508 -55.55 -102.91 -57.79
C LYS A 508 -54.08 -103.20 -58.12
N GLU A 509 -53.81 -103.81 -59.28
CA GLU A 509 -52.43 -104.00 -59.74
C GLU A 509 -51.70 -102.66 -59.97
N ARG A 510 -52.42 -101.61 -60.43
CA ARG A 510 -51.87 -100.26 -60.57
C ARG A 510 -51.65 -99.56 -59.22
N GLU A 511 -52.56 -99.75 -58.27
CA GLU A 511 -52.42 -99.27 -56.88
C GLU A 511 -51.18 -99.86 -56.19
N ASP A 512 -50.96 -101.17 -56.36
CA ASP A 512 -49.76 -101.85 -55.85
C ASP A 512 -48.48 -101.39 -56.57
N GLN A 513 -48.51 -101.21 -57.89
CA GLN A 513 -47.35 -100.73 -58.67
C GLN A 513 -46.93 -99.31 -58.28
N LEU A 514 -47.90 -98.45 -57.96
CA LEU A 514 -47.65 -97.09 -57.49
C LEU A 514 -47.28 -97.03 -56.01
N GLY A 515 -47.39 -98.14 -55.26
CA GLY A 515 -47.06 -98.17 -53.84
C GLY A 515 -47.91 -97.21 -53.02
N ILE A 516 -49.23 -97.19 -53.26
CA ILE A 516 -50.13 -96.21 -52.61
C ILE A 516 -50.14 -96.36 -51.08
N ALA A 517 -50.02 -97.57 -50.55
CA ALA A 517 -49.94 -97.80 -49.11
C ALA A 517 -48.71 -97.10 -48.48
N ASP A 518 -47.53 -97.31 -49.07
CA ASP A 518 -46.28 -96.65 -48.63
C ASP A 518 -46.38 -95.12 -48.79
N SER A 519 -46.97 -94.67 -49.90
CA SER A 519 -47.21 -93.24 -50.16
C SER A 519 -48.08 -92.60 -49.10
N ILE A 520 -49.09 -93.29 -48.58
CA ILE A 520 -49.97 -92.83 -47.49
C ILE A 520 -49.22 -92.79 -46.16
N GLU A 521 -48.39 -93.79 -45.85
CA GLU A 521 -47.57 -93.80 -44.63
C GLU A 521 -46.54 -92.64 -44.61
N GLU A 522 -45.92 -92.32 -45.76
CA GLU A 522 -44.95 -91.22 -45.88
C GLU A 522 -45.58 -89.82 -45.76
N LEU A 523 -46.90 -89.66 -45.97
CA LEU A 523 -47.54 -88.35 -45.97
C LEU A 523 -47.44 -87.65 -44.61
N ASP A 524 -47.59 -88.39 -43.51
CA ASP A 524 -47.53 -87.83 -42.16
C ASP A 524 -46.12 -87.29 -41.84
N ASP A 525 -45.07 -88.01 -42.26
CA ASP A 525 -43.68 -87.57 -42.08
C ASP A 525 -43.32 -86.35 -42.94
N ILE A 526 -43.80 -86.31 -44.19
CA ILE A 526 -43.62 -85.18 -45.10
C ILE A 526 -44.35 -83.93 -44.56
N ILE A 527 -45.61 -84.07 -44.16
CA ILE A 527 -46.41 -82.96 -43.60
C ILE A 527 -45.81 -82.50 -42.27
N GLY A 528 -45.36 -83.43 -41.42
CA GLY A 528 -44.62 -83.15 -40.19
C GLY A 528 -43.38 -82.30 -40.44
N SER A 529 -42.54 -82.70 -41.39
CA SER A 529 -41.31 -81.97 -41.77
C SER A 529 -41.59 -80.57 -42.31
N ILE A 530 -42.65 -80.39 -43.12
CA ILE A 530 -43.06 -79.07 -43.62
C ILE A 530 -43.59 -78.20 -42.48
N SER A 531 -44.38 -78.76 -41.56
CA SER A 531 -44.91 -78.05 -40.40
C SER A 531 -43.80 -77.58 -39.45
N GLU A 532 -42.81 -78.43 -39.19
CA GLU A 532 -41.63 -78.08 -38.39
C GLU A 532 -40.82 -76.96 -39.06
N GLY A 533 -40.53 -77.08 -40.36
CA GLY A 533 -39.83 -76.04 -41.12
C GLY A 533 -40.58 -74.70 -41.10
N SER A 534 -41.92 -74.74 -41.23
CA SER A 534 -42.75 -73.53 -41.18
C SER A 534 -42.74 -72.87 -39.80
N SER A 535 -42.92 -73.66 -38.73
CA SER A 535 -42.89 -73.17 -37.35
C SER A 535 -41.53 -72.55 -37.02
N ARG A 536 -40.42 -73.23 -37.36
CA ARG A 536 -39.06 -72.74 -37.12
C ARG A 536 -38.77 -71.45 -37.89
N THR A 537 -39.22 -71.36 -39.15
CA THR A 537 -39.08 -70.12 -39.94
C THR A 537 -39.83 -68.96 -39.28
N ALA A 538 -41.06 -69.19 -38.79
CA ALA A 538 -41.85 -68.18 -38.11
C ALA A 538 -41.21 -67.72 -36.78
N GLU A 539 -40.62 -68.63 -36.02
CA GLU A 539 -39.88 -68.30 -34.79
C GLU A 539 -38.66 -67.42 -35.08
N ILE A 540 -37.85 -67.78 -36.08
CA ILE A 540 -36.65 -67.01 -36.46
C ILE A 540 -37.03 -65.61 -36.95
N VAL A 541 -38.05 -65.49 -37.82
CA VAL A 541 -38.52 -64.19 -38.32
C VAL A 541 -39.11 -63.33 -37.18
N ARG A 542 -39.83 -63.93 -36.24
CA ARG A 542 -40.36 -63.23 -35.06
C ARG A 542 -39.23 -62.72 -34.15
N GLY A 543 -38.21 -63.54 -33.91
CA GLY A 543 -37.01 -63.15 -33.18
C GLY A 543 -36.27 -62.00 -33.86
N LEU A 544 -36.04 -62.09 -35.18
CA LEU A 544 -35.39 -61.04 -35.96
C LEU A 544 -36.19 -59.73 -35.96
N ARG A 545 -37.52 -59.80 -36.08
CA ARG A 545 -38.39 -58.62 -36.04
C ARG A 545 -38.35 -57.93 -34.67
N ASN A 546 -38.38 -58.69 -33.58
CA ASN A 546 -38.25 -58.15 -32.22
C ASN A 546 -36.87 -57.51 -32.00
N PHE A 547 -35.80 -58.08 -32.58
CA PHE A 547 -34.47 -57.48 -32.55
C PHE A 547 -34.35 -56.24 -33.46
N SER A 548 -34.98 -56.23 -34.64
CA SER A 548 -34.93 -55.07 -35.55
C SER A 548 -35.65 -53.82 -35.01
N ARG A 549 -36.47 -53.96 -33.97
CA ARG A 549 -37.09 -52.86 -33.22
C ARG A 549 -36.11 -52.18 -32.24
N LEU A 550 -34.84 -52.07 -32.61
CA LEU A 550 -33.78 -51.39 -31.87
C LEU A 550 -33.90 -49.85 -31.88
N ASP A 551 -34.92 -49.30 -32.54
CA ASP A 551 -35.19 -47.86 -32.65
C ASP A 551 -36.34 -47.35 -31.75
N GLU A 552 -36.84 -48.17 -30.80
CA GLU A 552 -37.71 -47.64 -29.75
C GLU A 552 -36.90 -46.86 -28.71
N ASP A 553 -36.79 -45.54 -28.92
CA ASP A 553 -36.23 -44.57 -27.98
C ASP A 553 -37.26 -44.08 -26.93
N ASP A 554 -38.40 -44.77 -26.82
CA ASP A 554 -39.43 -44.47 -25.83
C ASP A 554 -39.20 -45.27 -24.55
N LEU A 555 -39.32 -44.58 -23.41
CA LEU A 555 -39.30 -45.19 -22.10
C LEU A 555 -40.63 -45.91 -21.84
N LYS A 556 -40.59 -47.22 -21.56
CA LYS A 556 -41.78 -48.07 -21.36
C LYS A 556 -41.51 -49.15 -20.30
N GLU A 557 -42.57 -49.67 -19.71
CA GLU A 557 -42.49 -50.88 -18.88
C GLU A 557 -42.29 -52.12 -19.76
N ALA A 558 -41.23 -52.89 -19.51
CA ALA A 558 -40.89 -54.09 -20.26
C ALA A 558 -40.52 -55.27 -19.35
N ASP A 559 -40.81 -56.50 -19.80
CA ASP A 559 -40.37 -57.74 -19.13
C ASP A 559 -38.95 -58.12 -19.57
N ILE A 560 -38.01 -57.96 -18.65
CA ILE A 560 -36.59 -58.27 -18.86
C ILE A 560 -36.35 -59.77 -19.04
N ASN A 561 -37.14 -60.63 -18.37
CA ASN A 561 -37.03 -62.07 -18.56
C ASN A 561 -37.46 -62.48 -19.97
N GLU A 562 -38.43 -61.77 -20.57
CA GLU A 562 -38.79 -61.96 -21.98
C GLU A 562 -37.64 -61.56 -22.91
N GLY A 563 -36.99 -60.42 -22.65
CA GLY A 563 -35.79 -59.99 -23.39
C GLY A 563 -34.65 -61.01 -23.35
N ILE A 564 -34.39 -61.62 -22.19
CA ILE A 564 -33.39 -62.68 -22.03
C ILE A 564 -33.76 -63.92 -22.86
N ARG A 565 -35.01 -64.40 -22.75
CA ARG A 565 -35.49 -65.57 -23.51
C ARG A 565 -35.39 -65.34 -25.02
N ASN A 566 -35.80 -64.16 -25.48
CA ASN A 566 -35.72 -63.79 -26.89
C ASN A 566 -34.27 -63.74 -27.38
N THR A 567 -33.35 -63.17 -26.59
CA THR A 567 -31.93 -63.09 -26.94
C THR A 567 -31.28 -64.48 -27.00
N LEU A 568 -31.60 -65.36 -26.04
CA LEU A 568 -31.10 -66.74 -26.03
C LEU A 568 -31.67 -67.57 -27.18
N SER A 569 -32.92 -67.32 -27.60
CA SER A 569 -33.51 -67.95 -28.78
C SER A 569 -32.74 -67.58 -30.05
N LEU A 570 -32.33 -66.31 -30.19
CA LEU A 570 -31.50 -65.85 -31.31
C LEU A 570 -30.09 -66.47 -31.30
N LEU A 571 -29.51 -66.69 -30.13
CA LEU A 571 -28.23 -67.36 -29.96
C LEU A 571 -28.33 -68.89 -29.96
N SER A 572 -29.54 -69.45 -30.03
CA SER A 572 -29.77 -70.89 -29.93
C SER A 572 -28.94 -71.75 -30.90
N PRO A 573 -28.62 -71.34 -32.14
CA PRO A 573 -27.77 -72.12 -33.03
C PRO A 573 -26.33 -72.27 -32.53
N GLN A 574 -25.79 -71.24 -31.86
CA GLN A 574 -24.44 -71.26 -31.29
C GLN A 574 -24.42 -72.01 -29.94
N LEU A 575 -25.59 -72.21 -29.33
CA LEU A 575 -25.76 -72.86 -28.03
C LEU A 575 -26.05 -74.37 -28.17
N ARG A 576 -26.85 -74.78 -29.18
CA ARG A 576 -27.21 -76.19 -29.41
C ARG A 576 -25.94 -77.01 -29.67
N ASP A 577 -25.87 -78.17 -29.02
CA ASP A 577 -24.78 -79.17 -29.06
C ASP A 577 -23.42 -78.78 -28.45
N HIS A 578 -23.26 -77.53 -28.00
CA HIS A 578 -21.97 -77.03 -27.50
C HIS A 578 -22.00 -76.48 -26.07
N ILE A 579 -23.08 -75.82 -25.62
CA ILE A 579 -23.12 -75.12 -24.33
C ILE A 579 -24.41 -75.43 -23.57
N LYS A 580 -24.30 -75.87 -22.32
CA LYS A 580 -25.43 -76.04 -21.41
C LYS A 580 -25.88 -74.70 -20.83
N VAL A 581 -27.12 -74.31 -21.09
CA VAL A 581 -27.69 -73.07 -20.58
C VAL A 581 -28.55 -73.35 -19.34
N GLU A 582 -28.14 -72.80 -18.20
CA GLU A 582 -28.89 -72.89 -16.93
C GLU A 582 -29.64 -71.58 -16.67
N LEU A 583 -30.98 -71.64 -16.69
CA LEU A 583 -31.83 -70.48 -16.43
C LEU A 583 -32.43 -70.54 -15.03
N LYS A 584 -32.14 -69.52 -14.21
CA LYS A 584 -32.83 -69.28 -12.94
C LYS A 584 -33.45 -67.90 -12.95
N LEU A 585 -34.57 -67.80 -13.64
CA LEU A 585 -35.28 -66.53 -13.78
C LEU A 585 -36.25 -66.35 -12.62
N GLY A 586 -35.97 -65.38 -11.74
CA GLY A 586 -36.90 -64.98 -10.69
C GLY A 586 -38.11 -64.23 -11.26
N THR A 587 -39.17 -64.10 -10.46
CA THR A 587 -40.33 -63.27 -10.82
C THR A 587 -39.94 -61.80 -10.73
N LEU A 588 -39.78 -61.13 -11.88
CA LEU A 588 -39.46 -59.71 -11.98
C LEU A 588 -40.72 -58.88 -12.21
N PRO A 589 -40.84 -57.69 -11.59
CA PRO A 589 -41.83 -56.70 -12.03
C PRO A 589 -41.48 -56.14 -13.42
N PRO A 590 -42.45 -55.58 -14.16
CA PRO A 590 -42.16 -54.79 -15.35
C PRO A 590 -41.18 -53.66 -15.01
N VAL A 591 -40.13 -53.50 -15.81
CA VAL A 591 -39.07 -52.51 -15.60
C VAL A 591 -39.23 -51.38 -16.59
N GLU A 592 -39.30 -50.15 -16.10
CA GLU A 592 -39.30 -48.93 -16.92
C GLU A 592 -37.91 -48.75 -17.56
N CYS A 593 -37.80 -49.03 -18.85
CA CYS A 593 -36.54 -48.94 -19.59
C CYS A 593 -36.77 -48.60 -21.07
N PHE A 594 -35.68 -48.40 -21.81
CA PHE A 594 -35.67 -48.36 -23.26
C PHE A 594 -35.45 -49.80 -23.77
N PRO A 595 -36.50 -50.54 -24.18
CA PRO A 595 -36.41 -51.99 -24.35
C PRO A 595 -35.41 -52.40 -25.43
N GLY A 596 -35.30 -51.61 -26.51
CA GLY A 596 -34.30 -51.82 -27.56
C GLY A 596 -32.86 -51.73 -27.04
N LYS A 597 -32.56 -50.69 -26.24
CA LYS A 597 -31.23 -50.51 -25.63
C LYS A 597 -30.91 -51.63 -24.64
N VAL A 598 -31.87 -52.08 -23.83
CA VAL A 598 -31.65 -53.19 -22.89
C VAL A 598 -31.43 -54.51 -23.62
N ASN A 599 -32.18 -54.80 -24.68
CA ASN A 599 -31.93 -55.98 -25.52
C ASN A 599 -30.54 -55.93 -26.18
N GLN A 600 -30.05 -54.74 -26.55
CA GLN A 600 -28.68 -54.56 -27.04
C GLN A 600 -27.63 -54.89 -25.97
N VAL A 601 -27.87 -54.51 -24.70
CA VAL A 601 -27.01 -54.90 -23.57
C VAL A 601 -26.96 -56.42 -23.42
N LEU A 602 -28.13 -57.07 -23.39
CA LEU A 602 -28.24 -58.52 -23.27
C LEU A 602 -27.54 -59.24 -24.43
N MET A 603 -27.75 -58.78 -25.66
CA MET A 603 -27.13 -59.36 -26.85
C MET A 603 -25.61 -59.27 -26.79
N ASN A 604 -25.04 -58.09 -26.48
CA ASN A 604 -23.58 -57.91 -26.42
C ASN A 604 -22.94 -58.78 -25.34
N ILE A 605 -23.55 -58.86 -24.16
CA ILE A 605 -23.00 -59.64 -23.05
C ILE A 605 -23.14 -61.15 -23.32
N LEU A 606 -24.31 -61.62 -23.76
CA LEU A 606 -24.52 -63.05 -24.05
C LEU A 606 -23.70 -63.52 -25.25
N THR A 607 -23.52 -62.70 -26.28
CA THR A 607 -22.63 -63.03 -27.41
C THR A 607 -21.18 -63.16 -26.96
N ASN A 608 -20.71 -62.24 -26.11
CA ASN A 608 -19.36 -62.33 -25.53
C ASN A 608 -19.20 -63.56 -24.64
N ALA A 609 -20.22 -63.91 -23.84
CA ALA A 609 -20.24 -65.11 -23.02
C ALA A 609 -20.13 -66.38 -23.88
N VAL A 610 -20.96 -66.52 -24.93
CA VAL A 610 -20.92 -67.66 -25.86
C VAL A 610 -19.55 -67.80 -26.52
N GLN A 611 -18.99 -66.70 -27.04
CA GLN A 611 -17.70 -66.72 -27.71
C GLN A 611 -16.55 -67.08 -26.74
N ALA A 612 -16.57 -66.53 -25.53
CA ALA A 612 -15.57 -66.84 -24.51
C ALA A 612 -15.65 -68.30 -24.05
N THR A 613 -16.86 -68.87 -23.98
CA THR A 613 -17.08 -70.29 -23.68
C THR A 613 -16.60 -71.20 -24.81
N LEU A 614 -16.91 -70.91 -26.08
CA LEU A 614 -16.46 -71.71 -27.22
C LEU A 614 -14.94 -71.66 -27.45
N ALA A 615 -14.28 -70.55 -27.07
CA ALA A 615 -12.83 -70.41 -27.18
C ALA A 615 -12.05 -71.28 -26.16
N ARG A 616 -12.75 -71.91 -25.21
CA ARG A 616 -12.14 -72.78 -24.20
C ARG A 616 -11.79 -74.14 -24.82
N THR A 617 -10.58 -74.63 -24.56
CA THR A 617 -10.02 -75.83 -25.22
C THR A 617 -9.92 -77.08 -24.33
N ASP A 618 -10.37 -77.01 -23.07
CA ASP A 618 -10.38 -78.17 -22.17
C ASP A 618 -11.69 -78.98 -22.30
N LYS A 619 -11.70 -80.25 -21.85
CA LYS A 619 -12.88 -81.15 -21.95
C LYS A 619 -13.95 -80.88 -20.87
N ALA A 620 -14.01 -79.67 -20.32
CA ALA A 620 -15.00 -79.31 -19.31
C ALA A 620 -16.40 -79.17 -19.95
N GLU A 621 -17.45 -79.44 -19.17
CA GLU A 621 -18.84 -79.17 -19.60
C GLU A 621 -19.01 -77.65 -19.75
N LEU A 622 -19.16 -77.18 -20.99
CA LEU A 622 -19.34 -75.76 -21.29
C LEU A 622 -20.72 -75.31 -20.83
N ALA A 623 -20.78 -74.23 -20.04
CA ALA A 623 -22.02 -73.79 -19.42
C ALA A 623 -22.12 -72.27 -19.30
N ILE A 624 -23.32 -71.76 -19.55
CA ILE A 624 -23.70 -70.37 -19.29
C ILE A 624 -24.90 -70.38 -18.34
N ARG A 625 -24.79 -69.66 -17.24
CA ARG A 625 -25.86 -69.50 -16.26
C ARG A 625 -26.39 -68.07 -16.31
N VAL A 626 -27.71 -67.94 -16.42
CA VAL A 626 -28.40 -66.65 -16.32
C VAL A 626 -29.35 -66.67 -15.14
N GLU A 627 -29.12 -65.77 -14.18
CA GLU A 627 -29.95 -65.62 -12.98
C GLU A 627 -30.56 -64.22 -12.94
N THR A 628 -31.85 -64.11 -12.61
CA THR A 628 -32.51 -62.82 -12.38
C THR A 628 -33.13 -62.76 -11.00
N LEU A 629 -32.96 -61.63 -10.33
CA LEU A 629 -33.44 -61.43 -8.96
C LEU A 629 -33.84 -59.97 -8.72
N VAL A 630 -34.77 -59.77 -7.79
CA VAL A 630 -35.20 -58.43 -7.34
C VAL A 630 -34.47 -58.10 -6.04
N THR A 631 -33.84 -56.93 -5.99
CA THR A 631 -33.11 -56.39 -4.84
C THR A 631 -33.65 -54.99 -4.52
N GLY A 632 -34.66 -54.93 -3.65
CA GLY A 632 -35.33 -53.67 -3.30
C GLY A 632 -36.01 -53.03 -4.51
N GLU A 633 -35.68 -51.77 -4.79
CA GLU A 633 -36.18 -50.99 -5.95
C GLU A 633 -35.42 -51.28 -7.26
N HIS A 634 -34.57 -52.31 -7.28
CA HIS A 634 -33.75 -52.67 -8.44
C HIS A 634 -33.95 -54.12 -8.82
N ILE A 635 -33.77 -54.42 -10.10
CA ILE A 635 -33.55 -55.79 -10.58
C ILE A 635 -32.06 -56.01 -10.81
N GLN A 636 -31.63 -57.26 -10.69
CA GLN A 636 -30.28 -57.67 -11.03
C GLN A 636 -30.32 -58.86 -12.00
N VAL A 637 -29.59 -58.74 -13.11
CA VAL A 637 -29.36 -59.78 -14.10
C VAL A 637 -27.91 -60.24 -13.98
N ARG A 638 -27.70 -61.51 -13.66
CA ARG A 638 -26.37 -62.13 -13.57
C ARG A 638 -26.18 -63.07 -14.74
N ILE A 639 -25.14 -62.85 -15.53
CA ILE A 639 -24.76 -63.70 -16.66
C ILE A 639 -23.36 -64.22 -16.38
N LYS A 640 -23.26 -65.52 -16.13
CA LYS A 640 -22.00 -66.20 -15.81
C LYS A 640 -21.66 -67.23 -16.86
N ASP A 641 -20.51 -67.08 -17.49
CA ASP A 641 -19.90 -68.10 -18.33
C ASP A 641 -18.77 -68.84 -17.58
N ASN A 642 -18.48 -70.04 -18.05
CA ASN A 642 -17.26 -70.76 -17.68
C ASN A 642 -16.24 -70.76 -18.83
N GLY A 643 -16.09 -69.65 -19.56
CA GLY A 643 -15.15 -69.52 -20.67
C GLY A 643 -13.71 -69.29 -20.24
N ILE A 644 -12.91 -68.72 -21.16
CA ILE A 644 -11.47 -68.46 -20.97
C ILE A 644 -11.15 -67.39 -19.90
N GLY A 645 -12.13 -66.58 -19.48
CA GLY A 645 -11.94 -65.47 -18.55
C GLY A 645 -11.05 -64.34 -19.09
N MET A 646 -10.80 -63.32 -18.27
CA MET A 646 -10.03 -62.12 -18.63
C MET A 646 -8.90 -61.84 -17.62
N SER A 647 -7.74 -61.37 -18.11
CA SER A 647 -6.66 -60.88 -17.24
C SER A 647 -7.04 -59.54 -16.60
N GLY A 648 -6.36 -59.16 -15.51
CA GLY A 648 -6.60 -57.86 -14.84
C GLY A 648 -6.39 -56.64 -15.75
N GLU A 649 -5.46 -56.74 -16.71
CA GLU A 649 -5.23 -55.69 -17.71
C GLU A 649 -6.43 -55.55 -18.65
N VAL A 650 -6.96 -56.66 -19.16
CA VAL A 650 -8.15 -56.67 -20.03
C VAL A 650 -9.37 -56.15 -19.26
N GLN A 651 -9.57 -56.56 -18.01
CA GLN A 651 -10.68 -56.08 -17.18
C GLN A 651 -10.65 -54.56 -16.95
N SER A 652 -9.45 -53.97 -16.79
CA SER A 652 -9.32 -52.53 -16.57
C SER A 652 -9.67 -51.67 -17.80
N ARG A 653 -9.63 -52.26 -19.00
CA ARG A 653 -9.81 -51.56 -20.28
C ARG A 653 -11.01 -52.04 -21.08
N MET A 654 -11.74 -53.03 -20.59
CA MET A 654 -12.83 -53.68 -21.34
C MET A 654 -13.99 -52.74 -21.72
N PHE A 655 -14.16 -51.64 -20.99
CA PHE A 655 -15.16 -50.61 -21.29
C PHE A 655 -14.60 -49.41 -22.09
N ASP A 656 -13.29 -49.38 -22.35
CA ASP A 656 -12.69 -48.34 -23.19
C ASP A 656 -13.19 -48.49 -24.63
N PRO A 657 -13.70 -47.41 -25.26
CA PRO A 657 -14.10 -47.47 -26.66
C PRO A 657 -12.97 -47.97 -27.56
N PHE A 658 -13.31 -48.85 -28.51
CA PHE A 658 -12.41 -49.46 -29.50
C PHE A 658 -11.39 -50.47 -28.94
N PHE A 659 -11.43 -50.79 -27.65
CA PHE A 659 -10.57 -51.84 -27.09
C PHE A 659 -11.13 -53.23 -27.38
N THR A 660 -10.35 -54.11 -28.02
CA THR A 660 -10.71 -55.51 -28.26
C THR A 660 -9.50 -56.43 -28.17
N THR A 661 -9.72 -57.66 -27.72
CA THR A 661 -8.71 -58.74 -27.71
C THR A 661 -8.83 -59.68 -28.92
N LYS A 662 -9.80 -59.44 -29.80
CA LYS A 662 -10.04 -60.26 -31.01
C LYS A 662 -9.11 -59.84 -32.16
N PRO A 663 -8.86 -60.73 -33.14
CA PRO A 663 -8.12 -60.39 -34.35
C PRO A 663 -8.72 -59.20 -35.11
N VAL A 664 -7.89 -58.50 -35.88
CA VAL A 664 -8.30 -57.36 -36.71
C VAL A 664 -9.38 -57.80 -37.70
N GLY A 665 -10.57 -57.20 -37.62
CA GLY A 665 -11.73 -57.52 -38.44
C GLY A 665 -12.81 -58.35 -37.76
N GLU A 666 -12.56 -58.92 -36.57
CA GLU A 666 -13.52 -59.76 -35.84
C GLU A 666 -14.14 -59.08 -34.59
N GLY A 667 -13.56 -57.97 -34.14
CA GLY A 667 -14.07 -57.18 -33.01
C GLY A 667 -13.93 -55.67 -33.24
N THR A 668 -15.01 -54.92 -33.02
CA THR A 668 -15.05 -53.45 -33.11
C THR A 668 -14.54 -52.77 -31.83
N GLY A 669 -14.53 -53.49 -30.71
CA GLY A 669 -14.15 -52.98 -29.39
C GLY A 669 -15.13 -51.96 -28.79
N LEU A 670 -16.33 -51.82 -29.35
CA LEU A 670 -17.32 -50.85 -28.90
C LEU A 670 -18.51 -51.47 -28.16
N GLY A 671 -18.74 -52.78 -28.30
CA GLY A 671 -19.90 -53.46 -27.70
C GLY A 671 -20.01 -53.29 -26.17
N LEU A 672 -18.90 -53.42 -25.43
CA LEU A 672 -18.89 -53.23 -23.97
C LEU A 672 -18.91 -51.75 -23.57
N ALA A 673 -18.31 -50.85 -24.34
CA ALA A 673 -18.42 -49.41 -24.12
C ALA A 673 -19.89 -48.93 -24.28
N ILE A 674 -20.61 -49.49 -25.25
CA ILE A 674 -22.06 -49.27 -25.42
C ILE A 674 -22.85 -49.84 -24.24
N VAL A 675 -22.52 -51.07 -23.80
CA VAL A 675 -23.16 -51.67 -22.61
C VAL A 675 -23.04 -50.75 -21.40
N TYR A 676 -21.84 -50.23 -21.14
CA TYR A 676 -21.60 -49.31 -20.05
C TYR A 676 -22.42 -48.02 -20.19
N GLY A 677 -22.40 -47.41 -21.38
CA GLY A 677 -23.19 -46.20 -21.65
C GLY A 677 -24.70 -46.40 -21.49
N ILE A 678 -25.24 -47.49 -22.01
CA ILE A 678 -26.67 -47.81 -21.89
C ILE A 678 -27.05 -48.04 -20.43
N ILE A 679 -26.25 -48.76 -19.65
CA ILE A 679 -26.56 -49.01 -18.24
C ILE A 679 -26.53 -47.70 -17.44
N GLN A 680 -25.59 -46.79 -17.75
CA GLN A 680 -25.55 -45.45 -17.14
C GLN A 680 -26.76 -44.58 -17.54
N ASP A 681 -27.19 -44.62 -18.81
CA ASP A 681 -28.41 -43.95 -19.30
C ASP A 681 -29.67 -44.42 -18.53
N HIS A 682 -29.68 -45.67 -18.05
CA HIS A 682 -30.76 -46.26 -17.26
C HIS A 682 -30.53 -46.14 -15.74
N HIS A 683 -29.56 -45.31 -15.31
CA HIS A 683 -29.17 -45.13 -13.91
C HIS A 683 -28.86 -46.45 -13.19
N GLY A 684 -28.37 -47.43 -13.94
CA GLY A 684 -27.98 -48.75 -13.46
C GLY A 684 -26.49 -48.85 -13.14
N HIS A 685 -26.09 -50.05 -12.73
CA HIS A 685 -24.72 -50.38 -12.41
C HIS A 685 -24.32 -51.72 -13.03
N ILE A 686 -23.06 -51.86 -13.47
CA ILE A 686 -22.50 -53.11 -13.97
C ILE A 686 -21.22 -53.46 -13.23
N GLU A 687 -21.16 -54.68 -12.70
CA GLU A 687 -19.98 -55.25 -12.07
C GLU A 687 -19.52 -56.47 -12.87
N VAL A 688 -18.21 -56.69 -12.92
CA VAL A 688 -17.61 -57.81 -13.65
C VAL A 688 -16.62 -58.52 -12.74
N GLU A 689 -16.81 -59.83 -12.58
CA GLU A 689 -15.87 -60.72 -11.90
C GLU A 689 -15.36 -61.73 -12.91
N SER A 690 -14.05 -61.72 -13.20
CA SER A 690 -13.47 -62.64 -14.17
C SER A 690 -12.13 -63.18 -13.69
N THR A 691 -11.91 -64.47 -13.92
CA THR A 691 -10.66 -65.15 -13.60
C THR A 691 -10.22 -65.98 -14.80
N VAL A 692 -8.99 -65.78 -15.25
CA VAL A 692 -8.41 -66.50 -16.40
C VAL A 692 -8.50 -68.02 -16.20
N GLY A 693 -9.06 -68.73 -17.18
CA GLY A 693 -9.28 -70.18 -17.17
C GLY A 693 -10.49 -70.66 -16.35
N VAL A 694 -11.19 -69.76 -15.64
CA VAL A 694 -12.38 -70.09 -14.84
C VAL A 694 -13.66 -69.62 -15.54
N GLY A 695 -13.69 -68.37 -16.00
CA GLY A 695 -14.86 -67.76 -16.65
C GLY A 695 -15.10 -66.33 -16.20
N THR A 696 -16.21 -65.74 -16.67
CA THR A 696 -16.63 -64.36 -16.35
C THR A 696 -18.06 -64.32 -15.83
N GLU A 697 -18.33 -63.46 -14.85
CA GLU A 697 -19.66 -63.12 -14.38
C GLU A 697 -19.91 -61.62 -14.52
N PHE A 698 -20.92 -61.26 -15.30
CA PHE A 698 -21.46 -59.91 -15.40
C PHE A 698 -22.68 -59.77 -14.49
N LYS A 699 -22.70 -58.76 -13.63
CA LYS A 699 -23.83 -58.42 -12.74
C LYS A 699 -24.37 -57.05 -13.13
N ILE A 700 -25.54 -57.03 -13.74
CA ILE A 700 -26.19 -55.82 -14.25
C ILE A 700 -27.33 -55.47 -13.29
N THR A 701 -27.32 -54.27 -12.73
CA THR A 701 -28.35 -53.79 -11.79
C THR A 701 -29.09 -52.62 -12.43
N LEU A 702 -30.42 -52.70 -12.54
CA LEU A 702 -31.27 -51.65 -13.12
C LEU A 702 -32.38 -51.27 -12.14
N PRO A 703 -32.72 -49.98 -11.99
CA PRO A 703 -33.87 -49.57 -11.18
C PRO A 703 -35.18 -49.99 -11.86
N ILE A 704 -36.20 -50.35 -11.07
CA ILE A 704 -37.51 -50.75 -11.59
C ILE A 704 -38.23 -49.56 -12.24
N HIS A 705 -38.07 -48.35 -11.67
CA HIS A 705 -38.62 -47.09 -12.17
C HIS A 705 -37.50 -46.09 -12.45
N GLN A 706 -37.52 -45.43 -13.60
CA GLN A 706 -36.54 -44.39 -13.92
C GLN A 706 -36.92 -43.08 -13.23
N ARG A 707 -35.94 -42.39 -12.64
CA ARG A 707 -36.20 -41.05 -12.07
C ARG A 707 -36.43 -40.06 -13.21
N GLN A 708 -37.66 -39.59 -13.39
CA GLN A 708 -37.95 -38.47 -14.29
C GLN A 708 -37.10 -37.25 -13.90
N GLN A 709 -36.15 -36.86 -14.76
CA GLN A 709 -35.56 -35.53 -14.68
C GLN A 709 -36.64 -34.52 -15.06
N LEU A 710 -37.15 -33.78 -14.06
CA LEU A 710 -37.75 -32.47 -14.28
C LEU A 710 -36.72 -31.63 -15.05
N LYS A 711 -36.89 -31.51 -16.37
CA LYS A 711 -36.21 -30.50 -17.18
C LYS A 711 -36.60 -29.14 -16.61
N GLN A 712 -35.75 -28.57 -15.75
CA GLN A 712 -35.78 -27.13 -15.47
C GLN A 712 -35.50 -26.44 -16.81
N ARG A 713 -36.57 -25.92 -17.42
CA ARG A 713 -36.48 -25.00 -18.55
C ARG A 713 -35.74 -23.76 -18.07
N ALA A 714 -34.73 -23.38 -18.86
CA ALA A 714 -33.96 -22.14 -18.73
C ALA A 714 -34.84 -20.89 -18.74
#